data_AF-A0A2S9CZP9-F1
#
_entry.id   AF-A0A2S9CZP9-F1
#
_cell.length_a   1.000
_cell.length_b   1.000
_cell.length_c   1.000
_cell.angle_alpha   90.00
_cell.angle_beta   90.00
_cell.angle_gamma   90.00
#
_symmetry.space_group_name_H-M   'P 1'
#
loop_
_entity.id
_entity.type
_entity.pdbx_description
1 polymer ?
#
loop_
_entity_poly.entity_id
_entity_poly.type
_entity_poly.pdbx_seq_one_letter_code
_entity_poly.pdbx_strand_id
1 'polypeptide(L)'
;MSENKHISIPKNIETGDQTDFHFLRKTGIEYIEKLGGKLWTDYNSHDPGITTLEVLSYAITDLGMRMNLNMEDILASDDVNKDIHTQFLKAAEILPSRPLNELDYRKLFIDINTTGSLKRPIRNCWLVPKSETLYVDCKTGDIDFKPIGEKTEHFNVKGLYDLYVDYAEDIDVDGIGCEKSNVNIQILDNYHANRGLCEDLAEIKEVEIQKVALCARIGLVSKADEELVHAKVIRTINNYLSPEVHFYSLKQMLDKGLTTDQIFEGPLLDNGFIDTEELKNSQLRREVRLSDIISEIMKVDGVKEIHDVSIAGCDSVIKQNNDWLICIEKGRKPELCELSSFSYSKGSLPLNINNKKVQDYLENLKREEEVLRDDARQNKELVLPQGTSYDIADYATILNEFPDTYGVGESGIIGNSSPEREALAKQMKGYLLFFDQILAGYFKHLEKVKEVLSINGQLKRTFFTQALKNIKGFDELVSDYDAESDDQLTDSLYEELDNSVERRNEVLDHLISRFAETFSDYTFLMKSLYGKSTDEIVLNNKENFLKEYSSLSKDRGLGYNYTLIGDSDLWNTSNISGVQKRIARLLGIKDYTQRNLSQSPVSIIETTDNAGKKTYTWKIKDAGSNIILSSVNSYTTEHIAVKNLNEAIYQTIQIDEEDLQNALDKLDEKHPEVTLEKLKACEKGYCFIGNIKIRVSLGGNYYFEIVDDTDEQNVIAVHKKTNPYSDLKELKDGIKATVKYFKYEFTEEGIFLVEHLLLKPTTKDYKLMGGIGCMSIGGTFKIMYDLQEENPTTDPIEYSEAFMSSCEEGCEADVFDPYSYRVSVVLPGFAYRFQDPDFRRYAETVIRQEIPAHVLAKICWVGDRLSEKQTAQNDLAEFEVAFKKYLSDKSRNNIMNLGNSITDLLTALSHLNNIYRPGRLLDCDANDNDSLDGKIILGQSNLSKKMKNNEH
;
A
#
# COMPACT_ATOMS: atom_id res chain seq x y z
N MET A 1 28.94 -16.88 0.88
CA MET A 1 28.89 -15.99 2.05
C MET A 1 30.17 -15.19 2.09
N SER A 2 30.24 -14.12 1.28
CA SER A 2 31.26 -13.09 1.42
C SER A 2 30.89 -12.24 2.63
N GLU A 3 31.86 -11.97 3.50
CA GLU A 3 31.70 -11.12 4.68
C GLU A 3 31.02 -9.79 4.29
N ASN A 4 29.80 -9.58 4.82
CA ASN A 4 29.16 -8.27 4.81
C ASN A 4 29.99 -7.33 5.70
N LYS A 5 31.02 -6.71 5.12
CA LYS A 5 31.59 -5.49 5.71
C LYS A 5 30.48 -4.47 5.73
N HIS A 6 29.94 -4.20 6.91
CA HIS A 6 29.06 -3.05 7.12
C HIS A 6 29.79 -1.80 6.63
N ILE A 7 29.34 -1.23 5.51
CA ILE A 7 29.78 0.06 5.03
C ILE A 7 29.12 1.07 5.96
N SER A 8 29.82 1.51 7.00
CA SER A 8 29.36 2.62 7.82
C SER A 8 29.65 3.92 7.07
N ILE A 9 28.61 4.62 6.61
CA ILE A 9 28.75 5.99 6.10
C ILE A 9 29.12 6.88 7.29
N PRO A 10 30.27 7.59 7.27
CA PRO A 10 30.63 8.49 8.36
C PRO A 10 29.55 9.55 8.56
N LYS A 11 29.12 9.79 9.80
CA LYS A 11 28.06 10.77 10.10
C LYS A 11 28.45 12.22 9.78
N ASN A 12 29.75 12.52 9.72
CA ASN A 12 30.25 13.84 9.34
C ASN A 12 31.40 13.64 8.33
N ILE A 13 31.12 13.99 7.08
CA ILE A 13 32.07 13.96 5.96
C ILE A 13 32.43 15.38 5.49
N GLU A 14 31.91 16.41 6.15
CA GLU A 14 32.07 17.80 5.72
C GLU A 14 33.47 18.30 6.06
N THR A 15 34.24 18.65 5.04
CA THR A 15 35.56 19.27 5.22
C THR A 15 35.44 20.76 5.52
N GLY A 16 34.31 21.38 5.11
CA GLY A 16 34.07 22.83 5.23
C GLY A 16 34.78 23.65 4.14
N ASP A 17 35.53 22.99 3.26
CA ASP A 17 36.38 23.62 2.24
C ASP A 17 35.58 24.54 1.30
N GLN A 18 34.33 24.17 0.99
CA GLN A 18 33.43 24.94 0.14
C GLN A 18 32.97 26.27 0.75
N THR A 19 33.14 26.44 2.06
CA THR A 19 32.81 27.69 2.78
C THR A 19 34.05 28.55 3.05
N ASP A 20 35.26 28.06 2.72
CA ASP A 20 36.52 28.78 2.90
C ASP A 20 37.01 29.36 1.56
N PHE A 21 36.77 30.66 1.40
CA PHE A 21 37.27 31.44 0.26
C PHE A 21 38.79 31.27 0.03
N HIS A 22 39.60 31.29 1.08
CA HIS A 22 41.06 31.20 0.95
C HIS A 22 41.48 29.82 0.49
N PHE A 23 40.80 28.78 0.95
CA PHE A 23 41.00 27.41 0.47
C PHE A 23 40.66 27.30 -1.02
N LEU A 24 39.49 27.78 -1.44
CA LEU A 24 39.04 27.73 -2.84
C LEU A 24 40.01 28.49 -3.76
N ARG A 25 40.40 29.70 -3.36
CA ARG A 25 41.37 30.53 -4.10
C ARG A 25 42.71 29.82 -4.23
N LYS A 26 43.24 29.27 -3.14
CA LYS A 26 44.52 28.55 -3.15
C LYS A 26 44.45 27.33 -4.07
N THR A 27 43.38 26.55 -3.96
CA THR A 27 43.15 25.36 -4.80
C THR A 27 43.02 25.73 -6.28
N GLY A 28 42.34 26.82 -6.59
CA GLY A 28 42.25 27.35 -7.96
C GLY A 28 43.61 27.74 -8.55
N ILE A 29 44.48 28.39 -7.77
CA ILE A 29 45.85 28.70 -8.18
C ILE A 29 46.64 27.41 -8.45
N GLU A 30 46.53 26.41 -7.58
CA GLU A 30 47.19 25.11 -7.77
C GLU A 30 46.74 24.43 -9.08
N TYR A 31 45.45 24.52 -9.45
CA TYR A 31 44.95 24.04 -10.74
C TYR A 31 45.54 24.82 -11.93
N ILE A 32 45.61 26.15 -11.83
CA ILE A 32 46.21 27.01 -12.86
C ILE A 32 47.70 26.67 -13.05
N GLU A 33 48.46 26.55 -11.97
CA GLU A 33 49.87 26.16 -11.99
C GLU A 33 50.07 24.82 -12.71
N LYS A 34 49.24 23.83 -12.39
CA LYS A 34 49.33 22.49 -12.95
C LYS A 34 48.96 22.42 -14.44
N LEU A 35 47.91 23.14 -14.85
CA LEU A 35 47.40 23.12 -16.22
C LEU A 35 48.17 24.07 -17.16
N GLY A 36 48.56 25.24 -16.66
CA GLY A 36 49.01 26.38 -17.44
C GLY A 36 50.33 27.01 -17.00
N GLY A 37 51.04 26.47 -16.01
CA GLY A 37 52.22 27.10 -15.40
C GLY A 37 53.43 27.33 -16.33
N LYS A 38 53.39 26.82 -17.57
CA LYS A 38 54.38 27.15 -18.61
C LYS A 38 54.05 28.43 -19.39
N LEU A 39 52.78 28.82 -19.43
CA LEU A 39 52.25 29.97 -20.18
C LEU A 39 51.91 31.13 -19.25
N TRP A 40 51.25 30.84 -18.13
CA TRP A 40 50.85 31.83 -17.14
C TRP A 40 51.66 31.60 -15.86
N THR A 41 52.51 32.56 -15.50
CA THR A 41 53.50 32.45 -14.40
C THR A 41 53.33 33.50 -13.31
N ASP A 42 52.42 34.46 -13.49
CA ASP A 42 52.12 35.51 -12.52
C ASP A 42 50.79 35.23 -11.83
N TYR A 43 50.83 34.93 -10.54
CA TYR A 43 49.65 34.61 -9.73
C TYR A 43 49.35 35.68 -8.67
N ASN A 44 49.85 36.89 -8.87
CA ASN A 44 49.62 38.00 -7.97
C ASN A 44 48.23 38.63 -8.18
N SER A 45 47.74 39.34 -7.17
CA SER A 45 46.40 39.97 -7.15
C SER A 45 46.18 41.09 -8.16
N HIS A 46 47.23 41.52 -8.88
CA HIS A 46 47.10 42.53 -9.94
C HIS A 46 46.78 41.90 -11.30
N ASP A 47 46.94 40.58 -11.43
CA ASP A 47 46.61 39.84 -12.64
C ASP A 47 45.07 39.70 -12.77
N PRO A 48 44.46 40.14 -13.88
CA PRO A 48 43.02 40.02 -14.10
C PRO A 48 42.45 38.60 -14.03
N GLY A 49 43.24 37.58 -14.36
CA GLY A 49 42.84 36.19 -14.25
C GLY A 49 42.76 35.73 -12.79
N ILE A 50 43.63 36.26 -11.92
CA ILE A 50 43.55 35.99 -10.48
C ILE A 50 42.36 36.72 -9.85
N THR A 51 42.08 37.96 -10.25
CA THR A 51 40.85 38.66 -9.85
C THR A 51 39.61 37.88 -10.25
N THR A 52 39.61 37.31 -11.47
CA THR A 52 38.50 36.46 -11.94
C THR A 52 38.34 35.20 -11.08
N LEU A 53 39.44 34.53 -10.74
CA LEU A 53 39.42 33.38 -9.82
C LEU A 53 38.89 33.77 -8.43
N GLU A 54 39.27 34.95 -7.92
CA GLU A 54 38.79 35.44 -6.63
C GLU A 54 37.27 35.66 -6.66
N VAL A 55 36.73 36.32 -7.67
CA VAL A 55 35.27 36.49 -7.83
C VAL A 55 34.55 35.13 -7.91
N LEU A 56 35.07 34.18 -8.70
CA LEU A 56 34.48 32.84 -8.77
C LEU A 56 34.57 32.09 -7.44
N SER A 57 35.68 32.23 -6.71
CA SER A 57 35.85 31.63 -5.39
C SER A 57 34.83 32.20 -4.39
N TYR A 58 34.53 33.50 -4.48
CA TYR A 58 33.50 34.14 -3.66
C TYR A 58 32.09 33.60 -3.99
N ALA A 59 31.73 33.50 -5.28
CA ALA A 59 30.43 32.96 -5.68
C ALA A 59 30.24 31.49 -5.26
N ILE A 60 31.28 30.66 -5.38
CA ILE A 60 31.26 29.27 -4.87
C ILE A 60 31.12 29.24 -3.35
N THR A 61 31.73 30.20 -2.64
CA THR A 61 31.60 30.32 -1.19
C THR A 61 30.15 30.61 -0.78
N ASP A 62 29.45 31.52 -1.49
CA ASP A 62 28.01 31.78 -1.26
C ASP A 62 27.18 30.51 -1.48
N LEU A 63 27.36 29.82 -2.61
CA LEU A 63 26.69 28.54 -2.86
C LEU A 63 26.95 27.53 -1.73
N GLY A 64 28.21 27.40 -1.30
CA GLY A 64 28.62 26.53 -0.20
C GLY A 64 27.96 26.91 1.13
N MET A 65 27.76 28.21 1.41
CA MET A 65 27.03 28.67 2.59
C MET A 65 25.55 28.30 2.54
N ARG A 66 24.89 28.44 1.38
CA ARG A 66 23.47 28.09 1.22
C ARG A 66 23.23 26.58 1.29
N MET A 67 24.16 25.78 0.76
CA MET A 67 24.14 24.32 0.91
C MET A 67 24.28 23.87 2.37
N ASN A 68 24.83 24.72 3.25
CA ASN A 68 25.04 24.45 4.66
C ASN A 68 23.91 24.98 5.57
N LEU A 69 22.79 25.45 4.98
CA LEU A 69 21.56 25.70 5.73
C LEU A 69 21.05 24.39 6.36
N ASN A 70 20.24 24.51 7.43
CA ASN A 70 19.66 23.31 8.02
C ASN A 70 18.76 22.60 7.00
N MET A 71 18.70 21.27 7.07
CA MET A 71 17.94 20.48 6.11
C MET A 71 16.46 20.84 6.11
N GLU A 72 15.89 21.14 7.28
CA GLU A 72 14.52 21.64 7.42
C GLU A 72 14.28 22.95 6.66
N ASP A 73 15.26 23.83 6.58
CA ASP A 73 15.18 25.12 5.87
C ASP A 73 15.30 24.92 4.35
N ILE A 74 16.19 24.03 3.89
CA ILE A 74 16.37 23.71 2.45
C ILE A 74 15.10 23.06 1.89
N LEU A 75 14.44 22.20 2.67
CA LEU A 75 13.24 21.47 2.25
C LEU A 75 11.94 22.26 2.49
N ALA A 76 11.99 23.40 3.19
CA ALA A 76 10.82 24.22 3.45
C ALA A 76 10.25 24.85 2.16
N SER A 77 8.94 25.05 2.15
CA SER A 77 8.25 25.70 1.03
C SER A 77 7.05 26.50 1.52
N ASP A 78 6.86 27.69 0.97
CA ASP A 78 5.64 28.48 1.18
C ASP A 78 4.42 27.86 0.48
N ASP A 79 4.66 27.03 -0.55
CA ASP A 79 3.64 26.15 -1.14
C ASP A 79 3.49 24.89 -0.28
N VAL A 80 2.33 24.77 0.37
CA VAL A 80 1.94 23.64 1.24
C VAL A 80 2.09 22.28 0.55
N ASN A 81 1.84 22.19 -0.77
CA ASN A 81 1.94 20.92 -1.50
C ASN A 81 3.39 20.48 -1.77
N LYS A 82 4.34 21.42 -1.64
CA LYS A 82 5.77 21.19 -1.83
C LYS A 82 6.53 21.21 -0.51
N ASP A 83 5.85 21.39 0.60
CA ASP A 83 6.47 21.48 1.91
C ASP A 83 6.81 20.09 2.49
N ILE A 84 7.80 20.03 3.37
CA ILE A 84 8.31 18.79 3.95
C ILE A 84 7.21 17.94 4.62
N HIS A 85 6.20 18.60 5.20
CA HIS A 85 5.11 17.94 5.91
C HIS A 85 4.14 17.16 5.00
N THR A 86 4.14 17.43 3.69
CA THR A 86 3.27 16.75 2.70
C THR A 86 4.04 15.80 1.77
N GLN A 87 5.38 15.91 1.73
CA GLN A 87 6.22 15.11 0.84
C GLN A 87 6.63 13.75 1.40
N PHE A 88 6.82 13.65 2.73
CA PHE A 88 7.32 12.45 3.38
C PHE A 88 6.26 11.78 4.25
N LEU A 89 6.34 10.45 4.33
CA LEU A 89 5.46 9.66 5.19
C LEU A 89 5.81 9.88 6.66
N LYS A 90 4.79 10.12 7.49
CA LYS A 90 4.94 10.29 8.94
C LYS A 90 5.12 8.94 9.63
N ALA A 91 5.70 8.96 10.84
CA ALA A 91 5.83 7.77 11.68
C ALA A 91 4.48 7.07 11.94
N ALA A 92 3.42 7.83 12.21
CA ALA A 92 2.07 7.31 12.43
C ALA A 92 1.42 6.70 11.17
N GLU A 93 1.97 6.98 9.97
CA GLU A 93 1.46 6.44 8.71
C GLU A 93 2.19 5.17 8.28
N ILE A 94 3.48 5.04 8.65
CA ILE A 94 4.36 3.98 8.14
C ILE A 94 4.70 2.88 9.14
N LEU A 95 4.81 3.21 10.43
CA LEU A 95 5.18 2.24 11.46
C LEU A 95 4.01 1.31 11.87
N PRO A 96 2.77 1.81 12.01
CA PRO A 96 1.66 0.95 12.40
C PRO A 96 1.31 -0.09 11.35
N SER A 97 0.93 -1.28 11.82
CA SER A 97 0.39 -2.37 11.00
C SER A 97 -1.10 -2.57 11.27
N ARG A 98 -1.78 -3.38 10.45
CA ARG A 98 -3.05 -3.98 10.88
C ARG A 98 -2.82 -4.94 12.06
N PRO A 99 -3.85 -5.23 12.87
CA PRO A 99 -3.76 -6.22 13.92
C PRO A 99 -3.34 -7.58 13.37
N LEU A 100 -2.34 -8.21 13.98
CA LEU A 100 -1.85 -9.53 13.58
C LEU A 100 -2.01 -10.58 14.68
N ASN A 101 -1.88 -10.16 15.94
CA ASN A 101 -1.95 -11.05 17.09
C ASN A 101 -3.14 -10.74 18.01
N GLU A 102 -3.36 -11.60 18.99
CA GLU A 102 -4.41 -11.44 20.01
C GLU A 102 -4.35 -10.06 20.68
N LEU A 103 -3.17 -9.59 21.09
CA LEU A 103 -3.00 -8.33 21.80
C LEU A 103 -3.35 -7.13 20.91
N ASP A 104 -3.03 -7.19 19.63
CA ASP A 104 -3.37 -6.13 18.69
C ASP A 104 -4.89 -6.00 18.50
N TYR A 105 -5.59 -7.13 18.36
CA TYR A 105 -7.05 -7.13 18.32
C TYR A 105 -7.64 -6.62 19.64
N ARG A 106 -7.04 -6.99 20.79
CA ARG A 106 -7.45 -6.45 22.09
C ARG A 106 -7.28 -4.94 22.14
N LYS A 107 -6.15 -4.39 21.69
CA LYS A 107 -5.92 -2.94 21.57
C LYS A 107 -7.00 -2.28 20.70
N LEU A 108 -7.28 -2.85 19.53
CA LEU A 108 -8.28 -2.34 18.59
C LEU A 108 -9.68 -2.28 19.22
N PHE A 109 -10.12 -3.32 19.91
CA PHE A 109 -11.46 -3.35 20.51
C PHE A 109 -11.57 -2.47 21.77
N ILE A 110 -10.53 -2.40 22.61
CA ILE A 110 -10.52 -1.53 23.80
C ILE A 110 -10.57 -0.04 23.39
N ASP A 111 -10.08 0.29 22.21
CA ASP A 111 -10.09 1.64 21.64
C ASP A 111 -11.45 2.10 21.11
N ILE A 112 -12.44 1.20 21.03
CA ILE A 112 -13.81 1.56 20.62
C ILE A 112 -14.38 2.64 21.56
N ASN A 113 -14.96 3.69 20.96
CA ASN A 113 -15.53 4.83 21.67
C ASN A 113 -16.96 5.10 21.17
N THR A 114 -17.83 5.60 22.05
CA THR A 114 -19.22 5.95 21.69
C THR A 114 -19.43 7.47 21.77
N THR A 115 -20.37 8.00 20.99
CA THR A 115 -20.69 9.43 20.94
C THR A 115 -21.59 9.91 22.09
N GLY A 116 -21.88 9.04 23.07
CA GLY A 116 -22.71 9.31 24.24
C GLY A 116 -21.93 9.64 25.51
N SER A 117 -22.61 9.56 26.67
CA SER A 117 -21.98 9.77 28.00
C SER A 117 -20.89 8.75 28.32
N LEU A 118 -20.94 7.57 27.68
CA LEU A 118 -20.01 6.48 27.92
C LEU A 118 -18.81 6.52 26.96
N LYS A 119 -17.76 7.25 27.35
CA LYS A 119 -16.52 7.36 26.57
C LYS A 119 -15.75 6.03 26.44
N ARG A 120 -16.01 5.04 27.27
CA ARG A 120 -15.29 3.76 27.31
C ARG A 120 -16.26 2.57 27.46
N PRO A 121 -16.85 2.07 26.38
CA PRO A 121 -17.78 0.94 26.46
C PRO A 121 -17.13 -0.39 26.82
N ILE A 122 -15.84 -0.57 26.49
CA ILE A 122 -15.10 -1.82 26.69
C ILE A 122 -13.93 -1.55 27.66
N ARG A 123 -13.94 -2.26 28.79
CA ARG A 123 -12.84 -2.22 29.76
C ARG A 123 -11.68 -3.07 29.28
N ASN A 124 -11.99 -4.29 28.84
CA ASN A 124 -11.04 -5.27 28.35
C ASN A 124 -11.75 -6.29 27.43
N CYS A 125 -10.97 -7.08 26.70
CA CYS A 125 -11.50 -8.19 25.90
C CYS A 125 -10.41 -9.24 25.67
N TRP A 126 -10.80 -10.44 25.22
CA TRP A 126 -9.89 -11.56 24.95
C TRP A 126 -10.34 -12.34 23.72
N LEU A 127 -9.44 -12.44 22.73
CA LEU A 127 -9.67 -13.22 21.52
C LEU A 127 -9.16 -14.65 21.73
N VAL A 128 -10.03 -15.65 21.55
CA VAL A 128 -9.72 -17.05 21.87
C VAL A 128 -9.98 -17.92 20.64
N PRO A 129 -9.03 -18.77 20.20
CA PRO A 129 -9.26 -19.68 19.09
C PRO A 129 -10.44 -20.62 19.34
N LYS A 130 -11.34 -20.71 18.36
CA LYS A 130 -12.47 -21.66 18.33
C LYS A 130 -12.10 -22.83 17.43
N SER A 131 -12.27 -24.04 17.95
CA SER A 131 -12.12 -25.28 17.18
C SER A 131 -13.51 -25.78 16.80
N GLU A 132 -13.79 -25.87 15.51
CA GLU A 132 -15.01 -26.49 14.96
C GLU A 132 -14.60 -27.77 14.23
N THR A 133 -15.21 -28.90 14.59
CA THR A 133 -14.88 -30.21 14.01
C THR A 133 -15.80 -30.49 12.83
N LEU A 134 -15.20 -30.88 11.70
CA LEU A 134 -15.91 -31.38 10.52
C LEU A 134 -15.55 -32.85 10.27
N TYR A 135 -16.52 -33.61 9.78
CA TYR A 135 -16.40 -35.03 9.49
C TYR A 135 -16.38 -35.27 7.99
N VAL A 136 -15.60 -36.24 7.55
CA VAL A 136 -15.41 -36.58 6.14
C VAL A 136 -15.78 -38.05 5.90
N ASP A 137 -16.60 -38.31 4.88
CA ASP A 137 -16.79 -39.65 4.35
C ASP A 137 -15.59 -40.03 3.49
N CYS A 138 -14.77 -40.96 3.97
CA CYS A 138 -13.53 -41.38 3.31
C CYS A 138 -13.74 -42.10 1.98
N LYS A 139 -14.96 -42.49 1.64
CA LYS A 139 -15.29 -43.12 0.36
C LYS A 139 -15.62 -42.10 -0.72
N THR A 140 -16.36 -41.04 -0.37
CA THR A 140 -16.85 -40.06 -1.35
C THR A 140 -16.10 -38.73 -1.30
N GLY A 141 -15.40 -38.45 -0.19
CA GLY A 141 -14.75 -37.17 0.08
C GLY A 141 -15.74 -36.06 0.46
N ASP A 142 -16.99 -36.40 0.79
CA ASP A 142 -18.00 -35.43 1.21
C ASP A 142 -17.80 -35.04 2.69
N ILE A 143 -18.23 -33.84 3.07
CA ILE A 143 -17.99 -33.25 4.40
C ILE A 143 -19.33 -32.86 5.04
N ASP A 144 -19.44 -33.04 6.36
CA ASP A 144 -20.61 -32.62 7.15
C ASP A 144 -20.17 -32.20 8.58
N PHE A 145 -21.02 -31.43 9.27
CA PHE A 145 -20.91 -31.13 10.71
C PHE A 145 -21.15 -32.36 11.60
N LYS A 146 -21.78 -33.40 11.07
CA LYS A 146 -22.04 -34.67 11.76
C LYS A 146 -21.30 -35.84 11.10
N PRO A 147 -21.03 -36.93 11.82
CA PRO A 147 -20.44 -38.13 11.21
C PRO A 147 -21.28 -38.67 10.03
N ILE A 148 -20.64 -38.86 8.88
CA ILE A 148 -21.24 -39.35 7.63
C ILE A 148 -20.43 -40.51 7.03
N GLY A 149 -21.10 -41.41 6.31
CA GLY A 149 -20.47 -42.57 5.64
C GLY A 149 -20.23 -43.79 6.55
N GLU A 150 -19.69 -44.86 5.96
CA GLU A 150 -19.30 -46.09 6.69
C GLU A 150 -17.91 -45.97 7.34
N LYS A 151 -16.99 -45.23 6.70
CA LYS A 151 -15.66 -44.89 7.23
C LYS A 151 -15.55 -43.38 7.34
N THR A 152 -15.65 -42.89 8.56
CA THR A 152 -15.63 -41.45 8.86
C THR A 152 -14.32 -41.07 9.55
N GLU A 153 -13.69 -40.02 9.07
CA GLU A 153 -12.59 -39.35 9.76
C GLU A 153 -12.96 -37.88 10.02
N HIS A 154 -12.14 -37.13 10.76
CA HIS A 154 -12.45 -35.75 11.13
C HIS A 154 -11.23 -34.84 11.16
N PHE A 155 -11.46 -33.54 11.01
CA PHE A 155 -10.45 -32.51 11.21
C PHE A 155 -11.05 -31.29 11.92
N ASN A 156 -10.19 -30.47 12.52
CA ASN A 156 -10.57 -29.24 13.18
C ASN A 156 -10.24 -28.03 12.29
N VAL A 157 -11.27 -27.26 11.95
CA VAL A 157 -11.13 -26.00 11.21
C VAL A 157 -10.36 -25.00 12.08
N LYS A 158 -9.36 -24.35 11.48
CA LYS A 158 -8.52 -23.31 12.10
C LYS A 158 -8.85 -21.93 11.51
N GLY A 159 -8.38 -20.87 12.18
CA GLY A 159 -8.64 -19.49 11.77
C GLY A 159 -9.99 -18.95 12.23
N LEU A 160 -10.67 -19.60 13.19
CA LEU A 160 -11.90 -19.11 13.80
C LEU A 160 -11.63 -18.66 15.23
N TYR A 161 -12.23 -17.55 15.65
CA TYR A 161 -12.02 -16.99 17.00
C TYR A 161 -13.32 -16.59 17.69
N ASP A 162 -13.45 -16.87 18.98
CA ASP A 162 -14.47 -16.27 19.85
C ASP A 162 -13.86 -15.03 20.55
N LEU A 163 -14.65 -13.96 20.69
CA LEU A 163 -14.25 -12.77 21.45
C LEU A 163 -15.03 -12.71 22.76
N TYR A 164 -14.31 -12.66 23.88
CA TYR A 164 -14.85 -12.43 25.20
C TYR A 164 -14.70 -10.95 25.56
N VAL A 165 -15.79 -10.27 25.91
CA VAL A 165 -15.83 -8.82 26.15
C VAL A 165 -16.17 -8.54 27.61
N ASP A 166 -15.37 -7.68 28.24
CA ASP A 166 -15.67 -7.05 29.53
C ASP A 166 -16.16 -5.62 29.29
N TYR A 167 -17.48 -5.43 29.37
CA TYR A 167 -18.12 -4.15 29.18
C TYR A 167 -17.96 -3.24 30.40
N ALA A 168 -18.16 -1.93 30.20
CA ALA A 168 -18.24 -0.97 31.30
C ALA A 168 -19.40 -1.30 32.25
N GLU A 169 -19.24 -0.97 33.53
CA GLU A 169 -20.27 -1.24 34.58
C GLU A 169 -21.58 -0.48 34.32
N ASP A 170 -21.50 0.66 33.64
CA ASP A 170 -22.59 1.56 33.27
C ASP A 170 -23.03 1.42 31.80
N ILE A 171 -22.63 0.34 31.10
CA ILE A 171 -23.00 0.08 29.70
C ILE A 171 -24.52 -0.06 29.51
N ASP A 172 -25.26 -0.54 30.51
CA ASP A 172 -26.68 -0.91 30.39
C ASP A 172 -27.48 -0.46 31.63
N VAL A 173 -27.41 0.84 31.95
CA VAL A 173 -28.09 1.43 33.12
C VAL A 173 -29.62 1.23 33.05
N ASP A 174 -30.18 1.16 31.83
CA ASP A 174 -31.63 1.01 31.60
C ASP A 174 -32.08 -0.47 31.51
N GLY A 175 -31.13 -1.42 31.43
CA GLY A 175 -31.39 -2.87 31.39
C GLY A 175 -32.06 -3.38 30.09
N ILE A 176 -32.00 -2.59 29.02
CA ILE A 176 -32.63 -2.88 27.72
C ILE A 176 -31.64 -3.61 26.78
N GLY A 177 -30.33 -3.58 27.09
CA GLY A 177 -29.28 -4.28 26.34
C GLY A 177 -28.87 -3.61 25.02
N CYS A 178 -29.46 -2.46 24.68
CA CYS A 178 -29.27 -1.79 23.39
C CYS A 178 -27.83 -1.29 23.16
N GLU A 179 -27.19 -0.73 24.18
CA GLU A 179 -25.82 -0.25 24.05
C GLU A 179 -24.82 -1.40 23.86
N LYS A 180 -25.03 -2.54 24.53
CA LYS A 180 -24.23 -3.76 24.30
C LYS A 180 -24.35 -4.23 22.86
N SER A 181 -25.57 -4.25 22.30
CA SER A 181 -25.80 -4.56 20.88
C SER A 181 -25.08 -3.59 19.94
N ASN A 182 -25.16 -2.28 20.20
CA ASN A 182 -24.48 -1.26 19.40
C ASN A 182 -22.96 -1.45 19.41
N VAL A 183 -22.39 -1.75 20.58
CA VAL A 183 -20.96 -2.02 20.74
C VAL A 183 -20.55 -3.30 20.00
N ASN A 184 -21.38 -4.35 20.03
CA ASN A 184 -21.11 -5.57 19.28
C ASN A 184 -21.11 -5.35 17.76
N ILE A 185 -21.98 -4.47 17.25
CA ILE A 185 -21.96 -4.05 15.84
C ILE A 185 -20.64 -3.33 15.53
N GLN A 186 -20.20 -2.41 16.39
CA GLN A 186 -18.91 -1.73 16.21
C GLN A 186 -17.71 -2.68 16.28
N ILE A 187 -17.76 -3.68 17.16
CA ILE A 187 -16.74 -4.75 17.22
C ILE A 187 -16.70 -5.50 15.89
N LEU A 188 -17.85 -5.91 15.35
CA LEU A 188 -17.92 -6.61 14.07
C LEU A 188 -17.38 -5.76 12.93
N ASP A 189 -17.81 -4.50 12.84
CA ASP A 189 -17.37 -3.58 11.80
C ASP A 189 -15.85 -3.34 11.87
N ASN A 190 -15.32 -3.11 13.07
CA ASN A 190 -13.88 -2.94 13.28
C ASN A 190 -13.09 -4.23 13.00
N TYR A 191 -13.59 -5.40 13.40
CA TYR A 191 -12.93 -6.66 13.09
C TYR A 191 -12.90 -6.90 11.58
N HIS A 192 -14.02 -6.76 10.88
CA HIS A 192 -14.09 -7.02 9.44
C HIS A 192 -13.33 -5.99 8.59
N ALA A 193 -13.18 -4.75 9.07
CA ALA A 193 -12.28 -3.75 8.48
C ALA A 193 -10.78 -4.04 8.72
N ASN A 194 -10.45 -4.96 9.64
CA ASN A 194 -9.09 -5.32 10.05
C ASN A 194 -8.86 -6.85 10.04
N ARG A 195 -9.68 -7.61 9.32
CA ARG A 195 -9.70 -9.07 9.40
C ARG A 195 -8.42 -9.64 8.79
N GLY A 196 -7.78 -10.57 9.48
CA GLY A 196 -6.66 -11.33 8.93
C GLY A 196 -7.08 -12.21 7.75
N LEU A 197 -6.18 -12.39 6.77
CA LEU A 197 -6.39 -13.32 5.67
C LEU A 197 -6.63 -14.75 6.18
N CYS A 198 -7.68 -15.41 5.70
CA CYS A 198 -8.11 -16.74 6.14
C CYS A 198 -8.44 -16.84 7.65
N GLU A 199 -8.89 -15.74 8.26
CA GLU A 199 -9.37 -15.71 9.64
C GLU A 199 -10.77 -15.13 9.75
N ASP A 200 -11.57 -15.56 10.72
CA ASP A 200 -12.92 -15.03 10.94
C ASP A 200 -13.36 -15.04 12.41
N LEU A 201 -14.24 -14.10 12.77
CA LEU A 201 -14.79 -13.97 14.12
C LEU A 201 -16.05 -14.79 14.22
N ALA A 202 -16.02 -15.84 15.03
CA ALA A 202 -17.09 -16.80 15.19
C ALA A 202 -18.24 -16.27 16.06
N GLU A 203 -17.94 -15.80 17.27
CA GLU A 203 -18.94 -15.38 18.26
C GLU A 203 -18.40 -14.29 19.19
N ILE A 204 -19.28 -13.40 19.67
CA ILE A 204 -18.97 -12.40 20.70
C ILE A 204 -19.73 -12.79 21.97
N LYS A 205 -19.00 -12.93 23.08
CA LYS A 205 -19.50 -13.38 24.38
C LYS A 205 -19.18 -12.36 25.46
N GLU A 206 -20.11 -12.14 26.38
CA GLU A 206 -19.81 -11.41 27.62
C GLU A 206 -19.00 -12.29 28.57
N VAL A 207 -17.99 -11.71 29.23
CA VAL A 207 -17.23 -12.44 30.25
C VAL A 207 -18.08 -12.68 31.49
N GLU A 208 -18.19 -13.95 31.88
CA GLU A 208 -18.89 -14.33 33.11
C GLU A 208 -18.12 -13.88 34.35
N ILE A 209 -18.85 -13.48 35.39
CA ILE A 209 -18.29 -13.00 36.66
C ILE A 209 -18.23 -14.14 37.69
N GLN A 210 -17.13 -14.24 38.42
CA GLN A 210 -16.98 -15.08 39.60
C GLN A 210 -16.78 -14.19 40.84
N LYS A 211 -17.76 -14.20 41.76
CA LYS A 211 -17.78 -13.30 42.93
C LYS A 211 -16.82 -13.75 44.04
N VAL A 212 -15.98 -12.84 44.51
CA VAL A 212 -15.00 -13.04 45.59
C VAL A 212 -15.26 -12.06 46.73
N ALA A 213 -15.32 -12.57 47.96
CA ALA A 213 -15.44 -11.77 49.18
C ALA A 213 -14.05 -11.52 49.78
N LEU A 214 -13.77 -10.28 50.14
CA LEU A 214 -12.54 -9.88 50.84
C LEU A 214 -12.89 -9.18 52.15
N CYS A 215 -12.35 -9.68 53.25
CA CYS A 215 -12.46 -9.04 54.55
C CYS A 215 -11.08 -8.57 54.99
N ALA A 216 -10.92 -7.30 55.36
CA ALA A 216 -9.63 -6.75 55.77
C ALA A 216 -9.74 -5.77 56.95
N ARG A 217 -8.78 -5.87 57.88
CA ARG A 217 -8.56 -4.94 58.98
C ARG A 217 -7.25 -4.18 58.76
N ILE A 218 -7.34 -2.89 58.46
CA ILE A 218 -6.19 -2.10 57.99
C ILE A 218 -5.83 -1.02 59.01
N GLY A 219 -4.56 -0.94 59.38
CA GLY A 219 -3.98 0.11 60.22
C GLY A 219 -3.44 1.26 59.36
N LEU A 220 -3.84 2.49 59.66
CA LEU A 220 -3.46 3.70 58.93
C LEU A 220 -2.39 4.52 59.65
N VAL A 221 -1.63 5.29 58.87
CA VAL A 221 -0.72 6.32 59.40
C VAL A 221 -1.54 7.45 60.05
N SER A 222 -1.07 8.00 61.16
CA SER A 222 -1.84 8.97 61.97
C SER A 222 -2.32 10.22 61.21
N LYS A 223 -1.62 10.63 60.15
CA LYS A 223 -1.93 11.83 59.35
C LYS A 223 -2.69 11.54 58.05
N ALA A 224 -2.94 10.27 57.71
CA ALA A 224 -3.60 9.92 56.46
C ALA A 224 -5.10 10.29 56.50
N ASP A 225 -5.65 10.71 55.37
CA ASP A 225 -7.10 10.86 55.15
C ASP A 225 -7.72 9.46 54.99
N GLU A 226 -8.52 9.04 55.97
CA GLU A 226 -9.08 7.69 56.01
C GLU A 226 -10.05 7.38 54.85
N GLU A 227 -10.83 8.35 54.39
CA GLU A 227 -11.77 8.14 53.28
C GLU A 227 -11.05 8.06 51.94
N LEU A 228 -10.00 8.88 51.74
CA LEU A 228 -9.15 8.80 50.55
C LEU A 228 -8.37 7.48 50.50
N VAL A 229 -7.83 7.02 51.64
CA VAL A 229 -7.15 5.72 51.70
C VAL A 229 -8.12 4.59 51.41
N HIS A 230 -9.35 4.62 51.94
CA HIS A 230 -10.34 3.60 51.60
C HIS A 230 -10.65 3.57 50.09
N ALA A 231 -10.86 4.73 49.46
CA ALA A 231 -11.05 4.83 48.01
C ALA A 231 -9.88 4.23 47.22
N LYS A 232 -8.63 4.56 47.60
CA LYS A 232 -7.42 3.99 46.97
C LYS A 232 -7.31 2.48 47.18
N VAL A 233 -7.66 1.97 48.36
CA VAL A 233 -7.65 0.53 48.65
C VAL A 233 -8.67 -0.21 47.79
N ILE A 234 -9.91 0.28 47.69
CA ILE A 234 -10.93 -0.32 46.83
C ILE A 234 -10.47 -0.32 45.36
N ARG A 235 -9.96 0.81 44.86
CA ARG A 235 -9.41 0.88 43.50
C ARG A 235 -8.26 -0.10 43.29
N THR A 236 -7.35 -0.22 44.26
CA THR A 236 -6.20 -1.15 44.19
C THR A 236 -6.65 -2.61 44.17
N ILE A 237 -7.64 -2.98 44.98
CA ILE A 237 -8.20 -4.34 44.99
C ILE A 237 -8.92 -4.63 43.67
N ASN A 238 -9.74 -3.70 43.19
CA ASN A 238 -10.44 -3.87 41.91
C ASN A 238 -9.44 -4.00 40.75
N ASN A 239 -8.39 -3.18 40.72
CA ASN A 239 -7.31 -3.29 39.73
C ASN A 239 -6.49 -4.57 39.89
N TYR A 240 -6.34 -5.10 41.10
CA TYR A 240 -5.74 -6.42 41.29
C TYR A 240 -6.64 -7.50 40.68
N LEU A 241 -7.95 -7.51 40.98
CA LEU A 241 -8.88 -8.55 40.50
C LEU A 241 -9.08 -8.48 38.98
N SER A 242 -9.37 -7.29 38.45
CA SER A 242 -9.53 -7.00 37.02
C SER A 242 -8.67 -5.77 36.66
N PRO A 243 -7.43 -5.99 36.18
CA PRO A 243 -6.54 -4.88 35.83
C PRO A 243 -7.14 -3.97 34.76
N GLU A 244 -7.14 -2.67 35.03
CA GLU A 244 -7.57 -1.66 34.09
C GLU A 244 -6.46 -1.38 33.06
N VAL A 245 -6.86 -1.27 31.79
CA VAL A 245 -5.96 -0.89 30.70
C VAL A 245 -5.98 0.63 30.54
N HIS A 246 -4.81 1.26 30.53
CA HIS A 246 -4.66 2.72 30.40
C HIS A 246 -4.21 3.13 28.99
N PHE A 247 -4.57 4.35 28.62
CA PHE A 247 -4.09 5.01 27.40
C PHE A 247 -3.04 6.05 27.77
N TYR A 248 -1.98 6.11 26.96
CA TYR A 248 -0.85 7.01 27.15
C TYR A 248 -0.65 7.91 25.93
N SER A 249 -0.22 9.15 26.15
CA SER A 249 0.28 10.01 25.08
C SER A 249 1.64 9.52 24.59
N LEU A 250 2.04 9.94 23.39
CA LEU A 250 3.35 9.61 22.82
C LEU A 250 4.49 10.00 23.78
N LYS A 251 4.37 11.20 24.39
CA LYS A 251 5.35 11.69 25.36
C LYS A 251 5.46 10.80 26.59
N GLN A 252 4.34 10.36 27.15
CA GLN A 252 4.34 9.45 28.29
C GLN A 252 5.01 8.11 27.97
N MET A 253 4.79 7.58 26.76
CA MET A 253 5.44 6.34 26.31
C MET A 253 6.96 6.52 26.11
N LEU A 254 7.40 7.67 25.59
CA LEU A 254 8.82 8.00 25.47
C LEU A 254 9.48 8.19 26.85
N ASP A 255 8.78 8.84 27.79
CA ASP A 255 9.24 9.03 29.17
C ASP A 255 9.35 7.70 29.94
N LYS A 256 8.58 6.67 29.53
CA LYS A 256 8.72 5.27 29.99
C LYS A 256 9.97 4.57 29.42
N GLY A 257 10.70 5.20 28.49
CA GLY A 257 11.91 4.65 27.88
C GLY A 257 11.68 3.75 26.67
N LEU A 258 10.47 3.75 26.09
CA LEU A 258 10.16 3.01 24.87
C LEU A 258 10.63 3.77 23.63
N THR A 259 11.11 3.05 22.62
CA THR A 259 11.48 3.64 21.33
C THR A 259 10.26 3.81 20.42
N THR A 260 10.35 4.66 19.41
CA THR A 260 9.22 4.94 18.51
C THR A 260 8.72 3.69 17.77
N ASP A 261 9.61 2.81 17.34
CA ASP A 261 9.25 1.52 16.74
C ASP A 261 8.44 0.64 17.69
N GLN A 262 8.79 0.61 18.98
CA GLN A 262 8.05 -0.15 19.99
C GLN A 262 6.67 0.46 20.30
N ILE A 263 6.55 1.79 20.24
CA ILE A 263 5.31 2.51 20.56
C ILE A 263 4.26 2.34 19.45
N PHE A 264 4.69 2.43 18.19
CA PHE A 264 3.82 2.30 17.02
C PHE A 264 3.63 0.83 16.56
N GLU A 265 4.15 -0.14 17.30
CA GLU A 265 3.97 -1.57 17.01
C GLU A 265 2.48 -1.97 17.11
N GLY A 266 1.96 -2.53 16.03
CA GLY A 266 0.57 -2.96 15.90
C GLY A 266 -0.36 -1.85 15.35
N PRO A 267 -1.68 -1.91 15.65
CA PRO A 267 -2.65 -0.97 15.10
C PRO A 267 -2.52 0.43 15.69
N LEU A 268 -2.67 1.44 14.83
CA LEU A 268 -2.82 2.83 15.25
C LEU A 268 -4.20 3.01 15.88
N LEU A 269 -4.21 3.50 17.12
CA LEU A 269 -5.42 3.69 17.91
C LEU A 269 -5.86 5.17 17.93
N ASP A 270 -7.14 5.39 18.15
CA ASP A 270 -7.76 6.70 18.22
C ASP A 270 -7.51 7.38 19.57
N ASN A 271 -7.53 6.66 20.69
CA ASN A 271 -7.49 7.25 22.04
C ASN A 271 -6.09 7.26 22.70
N GLY A 272 -5.02 7.11 21.92
CA GLY A 272 -3.63 7.10 22.42
C GLY A 272 -3.00 5.71 22.35
N PHE A 273 -1.90 5.49 23.07
CA PHE A 273 -1.18 4.21 23.04
C PHE A 273 -1.51 3.33 24.24
N ILE A 274 -1.57 2.02 24.02
CA ILE A 274 -1.71 1.03 25.10
C ILE A 274 -0.38 0.32 25.27
N ASP A 275 0.14 0.31 26.49
CA ASP A 275 1.35 -0.42 26.84
C ASP A 275 1.12 -1.93 26.72
N THR A 276 1.89 -2.57 25.84
CA THR A 276 1.75 -3.99 25.52
C THR A 276 1.99 -4.89 26.73
N GLU A 277 2.90 -4.53 27.64
CA GLU A 277 3.18 -5.33 28.83
C GLU A 277 2.07 -5.18 29.88
N GLU A 278 1.52 -3.99 30.05
CA GLU A 278 0.33 -3.77 30.89
C GLU A 278 -0.87 -4.57 30.35
N LEU A 279 -1.07 -4.57 29.03
CA LEU A 279 -2.14 -5.34 28.38
C LEU A 279 -1.95 -6.86 28.55
N LYS A 280 -0.71 -7.38 28.46
CA LYS A 280 -0.41 -8.79 28.77
C LYS A 280 -0.70 -9.14 30.23
N ASN A 281 -0.41 -8.22 31.15
CA ASN A 281 -0.66 -8.43 32.58
C ASN A 281 -2.16 -8.35 32.94
N SER A 282 -2.99 -7.76 32.08
CA SER A 282 -4.45 -7.71 32.20
C SER A 282 -5.18 -8.97 31.69
N GLN A 283 -4.48 -10.10 31.52
CA GLN A 283 -5.10 -11.38 31.14
C GLN A 283 -6.05 -11.90 32.22
N LEU A 284 -7.07 -12.69 31.82
CA LEU A 284 -8.02 -13.29 32.77
C LEU A 284 -7.28 -14.13 33.82
N ARG A 285 -7.40 -13.71 35.09
CA ARG A 285 -6.77 -14.42 36.20
C ARG A 285 -7.38 -15.79 36.39
N ARG A 286 -6.52 -16.79 36.61
CA ARG A 286 -6.92 -18.15 37.00
C ARG A 286 -6.90 -18.38 38.50
N GLU A 287 -6.25 -17.49 39.23
CA GLU A 287 -6.09 -17.59 40.66
C GLU A 287 -6.06 -16.19 41.30
N VAL A 288 -6.67 -16.09 42.49
CA VAL A 288 -6.66 -14.93 43.37
C VAL A 288 -5.91 -15.33 44.63
N ARG A 289 -4.79 -14.66 44.90
CA ARG A 289 -3.88 -14.98 46.01
C ARG A 289 -3.95 -13.91 47.09
N LEU A 290 -4.14 -14.35 48.33
CA LEU A 290 -4.21 -13.45 49.49
C LEU A 290 -2.91 -12.66 49.68
N SER A 291 -1.75 -13.29 49.44
CA SER A 291 -0.43 -12.66 49.56
C SER A 291 -0.25 -11.44 48.65
N ASP A 292 -0.79 -11.52 47.43
CA ASP A 292 -0.63 -10.47 46.44
C ASP A 292 -1.53 -9.30 46.80
N ILE A 293 -2.77 -9.57 47.25
CA ILE A 293 -3.69 -8.54 47.75
C ILE A 293 -3.08 -7.80 48.94
N ILE A 294 -2.45 -8.51 49.88
CA ILE A 294 -1.70 -7.90 51.00
C ILE A 294 -0.62 -6.96 50.47
N SER A 295 0.19 -7.44 49.53
CA SER A 295 1.27 -6.65 48.92
C SER A 295 0.74 -5.40 48.24
N GLU A 296 -0.33 -5.49 47.45
CA GLU A 296 -0.91 -4.33 46.77
C GLU A 296 -1.54 -3.32 47.75
N ILE A 297 -2.26 -3.78 48.78
CA ILE A 297 -2.82 -2.88 49.81
C ILE A 297 -1.70 -2.17 50.58
N MET A 298 -0.61 -2.86 50.90
CA MET A 298 0.54 -2.27 51.60
C MET A 298 1.28 -1.18 50.79
N LYS A 299 1.17 -1.17 49.46
CA LYS A 299 1.73 -0.13 48.60
C LYS A 299 0.91 1.17 48.62
N VAL A 300 -0.32 1.14 49.11
CA VAL A 300 -1.20 2.31 49.15
C VAL A 300 -0.68 3.32 50.17
N ASP A 301 -0.36 4.53 49.69
CA ASP A 301 0.09 5.62 50.55
C ASP A 301 -0.96 5.94 51.63
N GLY A 302 -0.53 5.89 52.89
CA GLY A 302 -1.38 6.03 54.08
C GLY A 302 -1.68 4.72 54.82
N VAL A 303 -1.45 3.56 54.22
CA VAL A 303 -1.51 2.25 54.89
C VAL A 303 -0.21 2.01 55.68
N LYS A 304 -0.35 1.66 56.96
CA LYS A 304 0.79 1.37 57.85
C LYS A 304 1.01 -0.13 58.02
N GLU A 305 -0.07 -0.88 58.26
CA GLU A 305 -0.05 -2.33 58.50
C GLU A 305 -1.41 -2.96 58.20
N ILE A 306 -1.45 -4.27 57.99
CA ILE A 306 -2.68 -5.06 57.86
C ILE A 306 -2.74 -6.00 59.06
N HIS A 307 -3.79 -5.90 59.87
CA HIS A 307 -3.97 -6.70 61.08
C HIS A 307 -4.50 -8.10 60.77
N ASP A 308 -5.44 -8.18 59.83
CA ASP A 308 -6.10 -9.41 59.43
C ASP A 308 -6.66 -9.25 58.02
N VAL A 309 -6.63 -10.32 57.23
CA VAL A 309 -7.23 -10.35 55.90
C VAL A 309 -7.64 -11.77 55.54
N SER A 310 -8.80 -11.93 54.94
CA SER A 310 -9.30 -13.23 54.49
C SER A 310 -10.05 -13.11 53.17
N ILE A 311 -9.97 -14.15 52.36
CA ILE A 311 -10.70 -14.29 51.09
C ILE A 311 -11.64 -15.48 51.15
N ALA A 312 -12.84 -15.31 50.61
CA ALA A 312 -13.82 -16.38 50.49
C ALA A 312 -14.56 -16.28 49.15
N GLY A 313 -15.12 -17.40 48.70
CA GLY A 313 -16.07 -17.40 47.61
C GLY A 313 -17.45 -16.93 48.08
N CYS A 314 -18.14 -16.10 47.30
CA CYS A 314 -19.48 -15.63 47.68
C CYS A 314 -20.58 -16.68 47.39
N ASP A 315 -20.28 -17.65 46.52
CA ASP A 315 -21.18 -18.74 46.13
C ASP A 315 -20.62 -20.12 46.53
N SER A 316 -21.51 -21.08 46.77
CA SER A 316 -21.16 -22.48 47.12
C SER A 316 -20.48 -23.28 46.00
N VAL A 317 -20.32 -22.67 44.81
CA VAL A 317 -19.66 -23.23 43.62
C VAL A 317 -18.13 -23.18 43.72
N ILE A 318 -17.59 -22.30 44.59
CA ILE A 318 -16.15 -22.08 44.69
C ILE A 318 -15.50 -23.21 45.49
N LYS A 319 -14.74 -24.08 44.81
CA LYS A 319 -13.89 -25.09 45.45
C LYS A 319 -12.71 -24.40 46.13
N GLN A 320 -12.86 -24.08 47.41
CA GLN A 320 -11.77 -23.64 48.27
C GLN A 320 -10.82 -24.82 48.53
N ASN A 321 -9.64 -24.79 47.91
CA ASN A 321 -8.60 -25.78 48.18
C ASN A 321 -7.74 -25.38 49.41
N ASN A 322 -7.66 -24.08 49.74
CA ASN A 322 -6.91 -23.52 50.88
C ASN A 322 -7.38 -22.08 51.21
N ASP A 323 -7.12 -21.58 52.42
CA ASP A 323 -7.52 -20.25 52.91
C ASP A 323 -6.80 -19.07 52.22
N TRP A 324 -5.75 -19.36 51.44
CA TRP A 324 -4.85 -18.37 50.83
C TRP A 324 -5.05 -18.17 49.33
N LEU A 325 -5.88 -19.02 48.70
CA LEU A 325 -5.98 -19.13 47.25
C LEU A 325 -7.41 -19.45 46.80
N ILE A 326 -7.95 -18.67 45.86
CA ILE A 326 -9.21 -18.97 45.17
C ILE A 326 -8.91 -19.23 43.69
N CYS A 327 -9.36 -20.38 43.17
CA CYS A 327 -9.27 -20.69 41.74
C CYS A 327 -10.44 -20.05 40.99
N ILE A 328 -10.15 -19.42 39.86
CA ILE A 328 -11.13 -18.84 38.94
C ILE A 328 -11.35 -19.79 37.78
N GLU A 329 -12.61 -20.07 37.45
CA GLU A 329 -12.96 -20.91 36.32
C GLU A 329 -12.49 -20.27 34.99
N LYS A 330 -12.10 -21.11 34.04
CA LYS A 330 -11.58 -20.65 32.75
C LYS A 330 -12.66 -19.82 32.04
N GLY A 331 -12.30 -18.61 31.60
CA GLY A 331 -13.22 -17.71 30.90
C GLY A 331 -14.05 -16.81 31.82
N ARG A 332 -13.85 -16.87 33.14
CA ARG A 332 -14.48 -15.97 34.11
C ARG A 332 -13.53 -14.90 34.62
N LYS A 333 -14.07 -13.74 35.00
CA LYS A 333 -13.33 -12.68 35.71
C LYS A 333 -13.70 -12.66 37.19
N PRO A 334 -12.74 -12.47 38.12
CA PRO A 334 -13.04 -12.28 39.52
C PRO A 334 -13.56 -10.86 39.78
N GLU A 335 -14.61 -10.73 40.59
CA GLU A 335 -15.15 -9.43 40.99
C GLU A 335 -15.46 -9.39 42.48
N LEU A 336 -15.26 -8.25 43.12
CA LEU A 336 -15.51 -8.06 44.53
C LEU A 336 -17.02 -8.11 44.80
N CYS A 337 -17.46 -8.92 45.76
CA CYS A 337 -18.89 -9.02 46.09
C CYS A 337 -19.29 -8.18 47.31
N GLU A 338 -20.59 -7.98 47.48
CA GLU A 338 -21.20 -7.16 48.55
C GLU A 338 -20.91 -7.67 49.98
N LEU A 339 -20.50 -8.93 50.14
CA LEU A 339 -20.12 -9.51 51.44
C LEU A 339 -18.74 -9.04 51.94
N SER A 340 -18.01 -8.27 51.13
CA SER A 340 -16.68 -7.76 51.47
C SER A 340 -16.77 -6.71 52.58
N SER A 341 -15.85 -6.78 53.55
CA SER A 341 -15.87 -5.92 54.73
C SER A 341 -14.50 -5.33 55.03
N PHE A 342 -14.43 -3.99 55.09
CA PHE A 342 -13.20 -3.25 55.37
C PHE A 342 -13.35 -2.46 56.66
N SER A 343 -12.38 -2.61 57.58
CA SER A 343 -12.33 -1.81 58.80
C SER A 343 -10.96 -1.17 58.96
N TYR A 344 -10.96 0.06 59.47
CA TYR A 344 -9.76 0.89 59.56
C TYR A 344 -9.48 1.28 61.01
N SER A 345 -8.20 1.42 61.35
CA SER A 345 -7.78 1.88 62.67
C SER A 345 -6.55 2.79 62.63
N LYS A 346 -6.46 3.74 63.57
CA LYS A 346 -5.26 4.56 63.80
C LYS A 346 -4.72 4.21 65.19
N GLY A 347 -3.69 3.37 65.25
CA GLY A 347 -3.26 2.75 66.51
C GLY A 347 -4.33 1.79 67.03
N SER A 348 -4.82 1.99 68.25
CA SER A 348 -5.89 1.16 68.83
C SER A 348 -7.31 1.70 68.58
N LEU A 349 -7.45 2.82 67.88
CA LEU A 349 -8.74 3.49 67.67
C LEU A 349 -9.39 3.02 66.36
N PRO A 350 -10.56 2.34 66.40
CA PRO A 350 -11.32 2.03 65.19
C PRO A 350 -11.92 3.31 64.59
N LEU A 351 -11.93 3.39 63.26
CA LEU A 351 -12.48 4.52 62.51
C LEU A 351 -13.83 4.15 61.90
N ASN A 352 -14.71 5.14 61.78
CA ASN A 352 -15.96 5.02 61.04
C ASN A 352 -15.83 5.77 59.72
N ILE A 353 -15.84 5.04 58.60
CA ILE A 353 -15.61 5.60 57.27
C ILE A 353 -16.90 6.21 56.72
N ASN A 354 -16.80 7.44 56.21
CA ASN A 354 -17.91 8.08 55.51
C ASN A 354 -17.98 7.61 54.06
N ASN A 355 -18.86 6.65 53.77
CA ASN A 355 -19.05 6.09 52.43
C ASN A 355 -19.37 7.14 51.36
N LYS A 356 -20.04 8.25 51.70
CA LYS A 356 -20.35 9.30 50.72
C LYS A 356 -19.09 10.00 50.22
N LYS A 357 -18.20 10.38 51.14
CA LYS A 357 -16.90 10.99 50.77
C LYS A 357 -16.02 10.03 49.99
N VAL A 358 -16.07 8.73 50.30
CA VAL A 358 -15.32 7.70 49.57
C VAL A 358 -15.79 7.65 48.12
N GLN A 359 -17.10 7.70 47.88
CA GLN A 359 -17.64 7.77 46.51
C GLN A 359 -17.21 9.07 45.81
N ASP A 360 -17.25 10.22 46.48
CA ASP A 360 -16.75 11.49 45.92
C ASP A 360 -15.26 11.39 45.51
N TYR A 361 -14.43 10.71 46.32
CA TYR A 361 -13.02 10.46 45.99
C TYR A 361 -12.86 9.48 44.82
N LEU A 362 -13.64 8.40 44.76
CA LEU A 362 -13.62 7.46 43.62
C LEU A 362 -14.02 8.16 42.31
N GLU A 363 -15.06 9.01 42.34
CA GLU A 363 -15.45 9.81 41.19
C GLU A 363 -14.34 10.79 40.74
N ASN A 364 -13.69 11.47 41.68
CA ASN A 364 -12.57 12.37 41.35
C ASN A 364 -11.41 11.61 40.70
N LEU A 365 -11.06 10.43 41.23
CA LEU A 365 -10.02 9.57 40.64
C LEU A 365 -10.38 9.13 39.22
N LYS A 366 -11.65 8.78 38.96
CA LYS A 366 -12.13 8.46 37.61
C LYS A 366 -12.02 9.66 36.66
N ARG A 367 -12.39 10.87 37.10
CA ARG A 367 -12.26 12.11 36.29
C ARG A 367 -10.80 12.42 35.94
N GLU A 368 -9.87 12.21 36.86
CA GLU A 368 -8.44 12.38 36.59
C GLU A 368 -7.95 11.43 35.48
N GLU A 369 -8.39 10.18 35.49
CA GLU A 369 -8.08 9.20 34.42
C GLU A 369 -8.68 9.61 33.07
N GLU A 370 -9.90 10.14 33.06
CA GLU A 370 -10.52 10.65 31.83
C GLU A 370 -9.72 11.81 31.21
N VAL A 371 -9.20 12.72 32.03
CA VAL A 371 -8.36 13.84 31.56
C VAL A 371 -7.06 13.32 30.94
N LEU A 372 -6.42 12.32 31.56
CA LEU A 372 -5.21 11.70 31.00
C LEU A 372 -5.48 10.99 29.67
N ARG A 373 -6.64 10.32 29.55
CA ARG A 373 -7.05 9.70 28.28
C ARG A 373 -7.34 10.74 27.19
N ASP A 374 -7.97 11.86 27.55
CA ASP A 374 -8.21 12.96 26.61
C ASP A 374 -6.89 13.58 26.12
N ASP A 375 -5.87 13.71 26.99
CA ASP A 375 -4.50 14.10 26.61
C ASP A 375 -3.85 13.07 25.67
N ALA A 376 -3.94 11.78 26.00
CA ALA A 376 -3.42 10.67 25.20
C ALA A 376 -3.97 10.66 23.77
N ARG A 377 -5.27 10.93 23.62
CA ARG A 377 -5.96 11.04 22.32
C ARG A 377 -5.42 12.16 21.44
N GLN A 378 -5.09 13.31 22.02
CA GLN A 378 -4.63 14.50 21.28
C GLN A 378 -3.15 14.42 20.92
N ASN A 379 -2.32 13.83 21.79
CA ASN A 379 -0.86 13.88 21.70
C ASN A 379 -0.26 12.56 21.19
N LYS A 380 -0.57 12.20 19.93
CA LYS A 380 -0.16 10.92 19.30
C LYS A 380 0.92 11.03 18.23
N GLU A 381 1.21 12.22 17.73
CA GLU A 381 2.15 12.44 16.62
C GLU A 381 3.51 12.95 17.11
N LEU A 382 4.56 12.56 16.39
CA LEU A 382 5.88 13.20 16.51
C LEU A 382 5.81 14.59 15.89
N VAL A 383 6.36 15.57 16.60
CA VAL A 383 6.50 16.92 16.05
C VAL A 383 7.57 16.89 14.96
N LEU A 384 7.16 17.19 13.73
CA LEU A 384 8.09 17.39 12.62
C LEU A 384 8.80 18.74 12.79
N PRO A 385 10.10 18.85 12.43
CA PRO A 385 10.79 20.12 12.47
C PRO A 385 10.13 21.10 11.50
N GLN A 386 9.99 22.35 11.92
CA GLN A 386 9.53 23.45 11.07
C GLN A 386 10.73 24.23 10.58
N GLY A 387 10.91 24.28 9.26
CA GLY A 387 11.93 25.11 8.62
C GLY A 387 11.41 26.49 8.23
N THR A 388 12.33 27.39 7.94
CA THR A 388 12.05 28.71 7.38
C THR A 388 12.30 28.67 5.87
N SER A 389 11.30 29.05 5.07
CA SER A 389 11.45 29.21 3.62
C SER A 389 12.40 30.37 3.33
N TYR A 390 13.50 30.08 2.63
CA TYR A 390 14.44 31.09 2.12
C TYR A 390 14.45 31.08 0.60
N ASP A 391 14.71 32.25 0.00
CA ASP A 391 14.98 32.35 -1.43
C ASP A 391 16.42 31.90 -1.74
N ILE A 392 16.62 30.58 -1.68
CA ILE A 392 17.93 29.96 -1.92
C ILE A 392 18.35 30.00 -3.40
N ALA A 393 17.40 30.25 -4.32
CA ALA A 393 17.65 30.35 -5.75
C ALA A 393 18.22 31.70 -6.17
N ASP A 394 17.91 32.79 -5.44
CA ASP A 394 18.25 34.15 -5.85
C ASP A 394 19.74 34.32 -6.13
N TYR A 395 20.07 34.64 -7.37
CA TYR A 395 21.44 34.68 -7.86
C TYR A 395 21.78 36.07 -8.40
N ALA A 396 22.78 36.70 -7.78
CA ALA A 396 23.37 37.93 -8.26
C ALA A 396 24.51 37.62 -9.24
N THR A 397 24.50 38.27 -10.40
CA THR A 397 25.54 38.10 -11.43
C THR A 397 26.93 38.43 -10.89
N ILE A 398 27.92 37.59 -11.19
CA ILE A 398 29.33 37.85 -10.84
C ILE A 398 29.87 39.09 -11.54
N LEU A 399 29.23 39.55 -12.63
CA LEU A 399 29.65 40.76 -13.35
C LEU A 399 29.66 42.00 -12.45
N ASN A 400 28.76 42.04 -11.45
CA ASN A 400 28.64 43.15 -10.52
C ASN A 400 29.69 43.11 -9.40
N GLU A 401 30.37 41.99 -9.19
CA GLU A 401 31.43 41.83 -8.18
C GLU A 401 32.81 42.29 -8.70
N PHE A 402 32.95 42.51 -10.01
CA PHE A 402 34.19 43.02 -10.59
C PHE A 402 34.38 44.51 -10.27
N PRO A 403 35.63 44.98 -10.07
CA PRO A 403 35.92 46.39 -9.92
C PRO A 403 35.43 47.22 -11.11
N ASP A 404 34.92 48.42 -10.86
CA ASP A 404 34.37 49.34 -11.88
C ASP A 404 35.33 49.60 -13.06
N THR A 405 36.64 49.50 -12.83
CA THR A 405 37.66 49.66 -13.88
C THR A 405 37.50 48.67 -15.02
N TYR A 406 36.93 47.49 -14.79
CA TYR A 406 36.67 46.48 -15.82
C TYR A 406 35.50 46.88 -16.74
N GLY A 407 34.56 47.70 -16.26
CA GLY A 407 33.41 48.18 -17.03
C GLY A 407 32.36 47.12 -17.34
N VAL A 408 32.34 46.01 -16.59
CA VAL A 408 31.46 44.86 -16.83
C VAL A 408 30.19 44.85 -15.94
N GLY A 409 30.23 45.46 -14.76
CA GLY A 409 29.07 45.57 -13.87
C GLY A 409 28.02 46.59 -14.32
N GLU A 410 26.99 46.79 -13.49
CA GLU A 410 25.85 47.71 -13.74
C GLU A 410 26.27 49.14 -14.09
N SER A 411 27.28 49.68 -13.41
CA SER A 411 27.86 51.01 -13.67
C SER A 411 28.36 51.16 -15.11
N GLY A 412 28.78 50.07 -15.75
CA GLY A 412 29.42 50.06 -17.06
C GLY A 412 30.74 50.82 -17.08
N ILE A 413 31.15 51.33 -18.24
CA ILE A 413 32.39 52.08 -18.39
C ILE A 413 32.21 53.50 -17.82
N ILE A 414 33.00 53.83 -16.79
CA ILE A 414 33.02 55.17 -16.19
C ILE A 414 33.87 56.13 -17.04
N GLY A 415 33.28 57.25 -17.49
CA GLY A 415 33.97 58.28 -18.29
C GLY A 415 33.63 58.25 -19.78
N ASN A 416 34.47 58.89 -20.63
CA ASN A 416 34.31 58.83 -22.09
C ASN A 416 34.79 57.48 -22.62
N SER A 417 33.92 56.73 -23.29
CA SER A 417 34.24 55.43 -23.90
C SER A 417 34.76 55.60 -25.34
N SER A 418 35.81 54.84 -25.68
CA SER A 418 36.17 54.60 -27.08
C SER A 418 35.47 53.32 -27.58
N PRO A 419 35.18 53.18 -28.89
CA PRO A 419 34.61 51.96 -29.44
C PRO A 419 35.44 50.70 -29.12
N GLU A 420 36.77 50.85 -29.06
CA GLU A 420 37.70 49.79 -28.66
C GLU A 420 37.50 49.37 -27.20
N ARG A 421 37.29 50.32 -26.29
CA ARG A 421 37.05 50.04 -24.87
C ARG A 421 35.71 49.34 -24.65
N GLU A 422 34.68 49.76 -25.38
CA GLU A 422 33.37 49.10 -25.39
C GLU A 422 33.45 47.67 -25.92
N ALA A 423 34.19 47.44 -27.01
CA ALA A 423 34.40 46.12 -27.56
C ALA A 423 35.11 45.17 -26.58
N LEU A 424 36.16 45.64 -25.90
CA LEU A 424 36.87 44.85 -24.88
C LEU A 424 35.99 44.52 -23.66
N ALA A 425 35.18 45.48 -23.21
CA ALA A 425 34.24 45.24 -22.11
C ALA A 425 33.18 44.21 -22.51
N LYS A 426 32.63 44.31 -23.74
CA LYS A 426 31.69 43.32 -24.29
C LYS A 426 32.31 41.93 -24.39
N GLN A 427 33.57 41.83 -24.84
CA GLN A 427 34.29 40.57 -24.90
C GLN A 427 34.44 39.92 -23.52
N MET A 428 34.82 40.71 -22.51
CA MET A 428 34.94 40.21 -21.13
C MET A 428 33.58 39.79 -20.55
N LYS A 429 32.52 40.58 -20.79
CA LYS A 429 31.15 40.19 -20.40
C LYS A 429 30.78 38.84 -21.02
N GLY A 430 30.96 38.68 -22.33
CA GLY A 430 30.69 37.43 -23.02
C GLY A 430 31.46 36.23 -22.45
N TYR A 431 32.73 36.43 -22.08
CA TYR A 431 33.54 35.39 -21.42
C TYR A 431 33.00 35.00 -20.03
N LEU A 432 32.62 35.98 -19.21
CA LEU A 432 32.15 35.76 -17.84
C LEU A 432 30.74 35.16 -17.77
N LEU A 433 29.87 35.49 -18.74
CA LEU A 433 28.50 34.96 -18.81
C LEU A 433 28.43 33.43 -18.79
N PHE A 434 29.44 32.74 -19.33
CA PHE A 434 29.52 31.29 -19.28
C PHE A 434 29.55 30.76 -17.84
N PHE A 435 30.41 31.34 -16.99
CA PHE A 435 30.51 30.96 -15.58
C PHE A 435 29.28 31.39 -14.79
N ASP A 436 28.76 32.57 -15.12
CA ASP A 436 27.57 33.15 -14.50
C ASP A 436 26.35 32.22 -14.67
N GLN A 437 26.14 31.70 -15.89
CA GLN A 437 25.04 30.78 -16.17
C GLN A 437 25.20 29.42 -15.47
N ILE A 438 26.43 28.91 -15.35
CA ILE A 438 26.71 27.67 -14.61
C ILE A 438 26.34 27.84 -13.14
N LEU A 439 26.77 28.95 -12.53
CA LEU A 439 26.46 29.26 -11.14
C LEU A 439 24.95 29.44 -10.93
N ALA A 440 24.29 30.23 -11.78
CA ALA A 440 22.83 30.39 -11.77
C ALA A 440 22.10 29.04 -11.82
N GLY A 441 22.61 28.10 -12.63
CA GLY A 441 22.18 26.72 -12.68
C GLY A 441 22.31 26.01 -11.34
N TYR A 442 23.47 26.06 -10.67
CA TYR A 442 23.65 25.41 -9.37
C TYR A 442 22.72 25.94 -8.27
N PHE A 443 22.51 27.26 -8.19
CA PHE A 443 21.54 27.84 -7.25
C PHE A 443 20.11 27.36 -7.55
N LYS A 444 19.75 27.27 -8.84
CA LYS A 444 18.44 26.73 -9.23
C LYS A 444 18.29 25.25 -8.87
N HIS A 445 19.33 24.44 -9.04
CA HIS A 445 19.31 23.04 -8.61
C HIS A 445 19.09 22.92 -7.11
N LEU A 446 19.75 23.75 -6.30
CA LEU A 446 19.59 23.76 -4.85
C LEU A 446 18.14 24.03 -4.44
N GLU A 447 17.47 24.99 -5.09
CA GLU A 447 16.02 25.25 -4.91
C GLU A 447 15.17 24.02 -5.22
N LYS A 448 15.50 23.30 -6.29
CA LYS A 448 14.70 22.20 -6.83
C LYS A 448 14.94 20.87 -6.13
N VAL A 449 15.92 20.75 -5.23
CA VAL A 449 16.19 19.52 -4.45
C VAL A 449 14.94 19.01 -3.75
N LYS A 450 14.15 19.89 -3.13
CA LYS A 450 12.89 19.51 -2.46
C LYS A 450 11.87 18.90 -3.42
N GLU A 451 11.82 19.34 -4.67
CA GLU A 451 10.90 18.78 -5.66
C GLU A 451 11.44 17.46 -6.25
N VAL A 452 12.76 17.37 -6.46
CA VAL A 452 13.42 16.15 -6.94
C VAL A 452 13.32 15.03 -5.91
N LEU A 453 13.39 15.31 -4.61
CA LEU A 453 13.25 14.28 -3.57
C LEU A 453 11.79 13.94 -3.21
N SER A 454 10.82 14.63 -3.81
CA SER A 454 9.39 14.41 -3.54
C SER A 454 8.88 13.12 -4.16
N ILE A 455 8.09 12.36 -3.40
CA ILE A 455 7.37 11.16 -3.87
C ILE A 455 6.19 11.55 -4.77
N ASN A 456 5.56 12.70 -4.48
CA ASN A 456 4.35 13.18 -5.15
C ASN A 456 4.66 14.22 -6.25
N GLY A 457 5.94 14.47 -6.54
CA GLY A 457 6.37 15.44 -7.54
C GLY A 457 5.92 15.05 -8.95
N GLN A 458 5.46 16.04 -9.71
CA GLN A 458 5.15 15.92 -11.15
C GLN A 458 6.34 16.30 -12.04
N LEU A 459 7.48 16.63 -11.42
CA LEU A 459 8.64 17.17 -12.10
C LEU A 459 9.33 16.06 -12.89
N LYS A 460 9.17 16.11 -14.21
CA LYS A 460 9.79 15.14 -15.13
C LYS A 460 11.28 15.43 -15.36
N ARG A 461 11.69 16.70 -15.30
CA ARG A 461 13.09 17.13 -15.54
C ARG A 461 13.95 16.99 -14.29
N THR A 462 15.25 16.77 -14.49
CA THR A 462 16.23 16.61 -13.40
C THR A 462 17.38 17.61 -13.45
N PHE A 463 17.52 18.35 -14.56
CA PHE A 463 18.36 19.55 -14.63
C PHE A 463 17.53 20.83 -14.63
N PHE A 464 18.11 21.90 -14.06
CA PHE A 464 17.44 23.19 -13.90
C PHE A 464 18.40 24.35 -14.13
N THR A 465 17.87 25.44 -14.68
CA THR A 465 18.56 26.73 -14.70
C THR A 465 17.60 27.88 -14.47
N GLN A 466 18.15 29.07 -14.27
CA GLN A 466 17.40 30.31 -14.21
C GLN A 466 18.00 31.36 -15.14
N ALA A 467 17.16 32.28 -15.57
CA ALA A 467 17.58 33.41 -16.38
C ALA A 467 18.48 34.36 -15.58
N LEU A 468 19.57 34.83 -16.21
CA LEU A 468 20.44 35.85 -15.64
C LEU A 468 19.74 37.21 -15.69
N LYS A 469 19.66 37.88 -14.53
CA LYS A 469 18.96 39.15 -14.36
C LYS A 469 19.94 40.30 -14.18
N ASN A 470 19.46 41.53 -14.44
CA ASN A 470 20.18 42.79 -14.18
C ASN A 470 21.49 43.00 -14.97
N ILE A 471 21.63 42.40 -16.15
CA ILE A 471 22.83 42.57 -17.00
C ILE A 471 22.62 43.65 -18.06
N LYS A 472 23.37 44.76 -17.94
CA LYS A 472 23.29 45.88 -18.90
C LYS A 472 23.84 45.50 -20.27
N GLY A 473 23.01 45.60 -21.31
CA GLY A 473 23.36 45.31 -22.70
C GLY A 473 23.41 43.80 -23.00
N PHE A 474 22.64 43.00 -22.26
CA PHE A 474 22.60 41.53 -22.42
C PHE A 474 22.13 41.10 -23.82
N ASP A 475 21.08 41.74 -24.36
CA ASP A 475 20.53 41.45 -25.69
C ASP A 475 21.53 41.70 -26.84
N GLU A 476 22.60 42.47 -26.58
CA GLU A 476 23.68 42.70 -27.55
C GLU A 476 24.74 41.59 -27.54
N LEU A 477 24.74 40.72 -26.52
CA LEU A 477 25.73 39.67 -26.29
C LEU A 477 25.21 38.27 -26.62
N VAL A 478 23.94 37.99 -26.31
CA VAL A 478 23.32 36.69 -26.51
C VAL A 478 22.01 36.86 -27.30
N SER A 479 21.87 36.10 -28.38
CA SER A 479 20.61 36.00 -29.13
C SER A 479 19.84 34.76 -28.70
N ASP A 480 18.51 34.78 -28.87
CA ASP A 480 17.63 33.63 -28.62
C ASP A 480 17.66 33.10 -27.17
N TYR A 481 17.91 33.98 -26.20
CA TYR A 481 17.89 33.67 -24.77
C TYR A 481 16.53 34.01 -24.16
N ASP A 482 15.87 33.03 -23.55
CA ASP A 482 14.62 33.27 -22.82
C ASP A 482 14.92 33.83 -21.43
N ALA A 483 14.66 35.12 -21.24
CA ALA A 483 14.82 35.82 -19.98
C ALA A 483 13.54 35.84 -19.10
N GLU A 484 12.41 35.41 -19.65
CA GLU A 484 11.10 35.51 -19.01
C GLU A 484 10.69 34.19 -18.35
N SER A 485 11.13 33.06 -18.91
CA SER A 485 10.77 31.72 -18.46
C SER A 485 11.99 30.83 -18.19
N ASP A 486 12.29 30.63 -16.90
CA ASP A 486 13.31 29.67 -16.43
C ASP A 486 13.08 28.26 -17.01
N ASP A 487 11.81 27.86 -17.19
CA ASP A 487 11.46 26.53 -17.68
C ASP A 487 11.79 26.38 -19.16
N GLN A 488 11.46 27.37 -20.00
CA GLN A 488 11.80 27.36 -21.43
C GLN A 488 13.31 27.47 -21.65
N LEU A 489 13.98 28.28 -20.83
CA LEU A 489 15.45 28.37 -20.85
C LEU A 489 16.09 27.03 -20.49
N THR A 490 15.58 26.36 -19.45
CA THR A 490 16.05 25.02 -19.06
C THR A 490 15.90 24.02 -20.20
N ASP A 491 14.74 24.00 -20.86
CA ASP A 491 14.50 23.10 -21.99
C ASP A 491 15.49 23.40 -23.13
N SER A 492 15.68 24.68 -23.48
CA SER A 492 16.63 25.08 -24.52
C SER A 492 18.09 24.70 -24.27
N LEU A 493 18.52 24.64 -22.99
CA LEU A 493 19.93 24.40 -22.63
C LEU A 493 20.22 22.96 -22.22
N TYR A 494 19.26 22.26 -21.63
CA TYR A 494 19.49 20.98 -20.97
C TYR A 494 18.62 19.83 -21.46
N GLU A 495 17.56 20.05 -22.24
CA GLU A 495 16.64 18.97 -22.69
C GLU A 495 17.41 17.81 -23.34
N GLU A 496 18.26 18.09 -24.33
CA GLU A 496 19.05 17.04 -25.00
C GLU A 496 20.10 16.34 -24.11
N LEU A 497 20.43 16.91 -22.94
CA LEU A 497 21.40 16.40 -21.99
C LEU A 497 20.76 15.71 -20.78
N ASP A 498 19.47 15.97 -20.54
CA ASP A 498 18.74 15.50 -19.37
C ASP A 498 18.13 14.12 -19.64
N ASN A 499 18.86 13.04 -19.33
CA ASN A 499 18.26 11.72 -19.26
C ASN A 499 17.38 11.61 -18.00
N SER A 500 16.24 12.29 -18.04
CA SER A 500 15.44 12.58 -16.87
C SER A 500 14.78 11.31 -16.31
N VAL A 501 14.40 10.37 -17.20
CA VAL A 501 13.81 9.07 -16.84
C VAL A 501 14.81 8.20 -16.09
N GLU A 502 16.06 8.09 -16.57
CA GLU A 502 17.10 7.30 -15.91
C GLU A 502 17.45 7.88 -14.55
N ARG A 503 17.72 9.19 -14.48
CA ARG A 503 18.07 9.86 -13.22
C ARG A 503 16.94 9.80 -12.21
N ARG A 504 15.69 9.99 -12.65
CA ARG A 504 14.52 9.87 -11.77
C ARG A 504 14.38 8.44 -11.23
N ASN A 505 14.64 7.42 -12.06
CA ASN A 505 14.65 6.03 -11.60
C ASN A 505 15.67 5.80 -10.46
N GLU A 506 16.88 6.35 -10.56
CA GLU A 506 17.88 6.26 -9.50
C GLU A 506 17.43 6.94 -8.20
N VAL A 507 16.81 8.12 -8.30
CA VAL A 507 16.24 8.80 -7.12
C VAL A 507 15.14 7.95 -6.49
N LEU A 508 14.21 7.40 -7.27
CA LEU A 508 13.17 6.54 -6.73
C LEU A 508 13.71 5.26 -6.13
N ASP A 509 14.74 4.65 -6.71
CA ASP A 509 15.40 3.47 -6.13
C ASP A 509 16.00 3.79 -4.75
N HIS A 510 16.62 4.96 -4.61
CA HIS A 510 17.08 5.44 -3.30
C HIS A 510 15.92 5.64 -2.32
N LEU A 511 14.81 6.23 -2.74
CA LEU A 511 13.63 6.42 -1.89
C LEU A 511 12.99 5.08 -1.46
N ILE A 512 12.82 4.14 -2.40
CA ILE A 512 12.27 2.79 -2.18
C ILE A 512 13.17 2.00 -1.22
N SER A 513 14.49 2.12 -1.35
CA SER A 513 15.45 1.40 -0.51
C SER A 513 15.35 1.74 0.98
N ARG A 514 14.83 2.93 1.33
CA ARG A 514 14.57 3.31 2.73
C ARG A 514 13.55 2.42 3.42
N PHE A 515 12.71 1.75 2.63
CA PHE A 515 11.72 0.78 3.10
C PHE A 515 12.17 -0.68 2.89
N ALA A 516 13.44 -0.90 2.53
CA ALA A 516 14.02 -2.20 2.21
C ALA A 516 13.33 -2.95 1.06
N GLU A 517 12.72 -2.22 0.13
CA GLU A 517 12.07 -2.77 -1.06
C GLU A 517 13.02 -2.67 -2.28
N THR A 518 12.80 -3.50 -3.31
CA THR A 518 13.59 -3.48 -4.56
C THR A 518 12.75 -3.84 -5.77
N PHE A 519 13.01 -3.16 -6.90
CA PHE A 519 12.38 -3.39 -8.19
C PHE A 519 13.34 -3.98 -9.23
N SER A 520 14.52 -4.46 -8.83
CA SER A 520 15.57 -4.90 -9.77
C SER A 520 15.10 -6.03 -10.69
N ASP A 521 14.52 -7.09 -10.14
CA ASP A 521 14.05 -8.25 -10.92
C ASP A 521 12.92 -7.86 -11.87
N TYR A 522 11.97 -7.04 -11.40
CA TYR A 522 10.90 -6.49 -12.21
C TYR A 522 11.44 -5.65 -13.37
N THR A 523 12.39 -4.76 -13.09
CA THR A 523 13.00 -3.86 -14.09
C THR A 523 13.72 -4.66 -15.18
N PHE A 524 14.50 -5.67 -14.78
CA PHE A 524 15.20 -6.55 -15.72
C PHE A 524 14.22 -7.30 -16.64
N LEU A 525 13.18 -7.88 -16.05
CA LEU A 525 12.14 -8.60 -16.79
C LEU A 525 11.39 -7.69 -17.77
N MET A 526 11.02 -6.48 -17.33
CA MET A 526 10.37 -5.50 -18.20
C MET A 526 11.27 -5.11 -19.38
N LYS A 527 12.57 -4.85 -19.13
CA LYS A 527 13.56 -4.59 -20.19
C LYS A 527 13.66 -5.73 -21.18
N SER A 528 13.59 -6.97 -20.72
CA SER A 528 13.58 -8.15 -21.58
C SER A 528 12.30 -8.26 -22.43
N LEU A 529 11.16 -7.81 -21.91
CA LEU A 529 9.85 -7.92 -22.59
C LEU A 529 9.60 -6.80 -23.61
N TYR A 530 9.98 -5.56 -23.30
CA TYR A 530 9.64 -4.40 -24.14
C TYR A 530 10.85 -3.56 -24.59
N GLY A 531 12.08 -3.91 -24.22
CA GLY A 531 13.27 -3.15 -24.61
C GLY A 531 13.53 -1.91 -23.76
N LYS A 532 14.26 -0.93 -24.32
CA LYS A 532 14.85 0.19 -23.55
C LYS A 532 13.83 1.22 -23.04
N SER A 533 12.74 1.48 -23.75
CA SER A 533 11.69 2.44 -23.35
C SER A 533 10.80 1.97 -22.19
N THR A 534 11.17 0.86 -21.55
CA THR A 534 10.55 0.36 -20.33
C THR A 534 10.83 1.20 -19.10
N ASP A 535 11.89 2.00 -19.13
CA ASP A 535 12.30 2.80 -17.99
C ASP A 535 11.22 3.80 -17.57
N GLU A 536 10.39 4.30 -18.51
CA GLU A 536 9.21 5.14 -18.21
C GLU A 536 8.09 4.37 -17.49
N ILE A 537 7.80 3.14 -17.94
CA ILE A 537 6.75 2.30 -17.32
C ILE A 537 7.20 1.87 -15.93
N VAL A 538 8.46 1.46 -15.79
CA VAL A 538 9.07 1.11 -14.50
C VAL A 538 9.04 2.32 -13.57
N LEU A 539 9.39 3.51 -14.07
CA LEU A 539 9.33 4.74 -13.31
C LEU A 539 7.92 5.00 -12.77
N ASN A 540 6.90 4.98 -13.63
CA ASN A 540 5.51 5.16 -13.22
C ASN A 540 5.06 4.11 -12.18
N ASN A 541 5.49 2.85 -12.34
CA ASN A 541 5.14 1.79 -11.39
C ASN A 541 5.82 1.98 -10.02
N LYS A 542 7.09 2.42 -10.00
CA LYS A 542 7.81 2.81 -8.77
C LYS A 542 7.13 3.99 -8.07
N GLU A 543 6.72 5.01 -8.82
CA GLU A 543 5.97 6.14 -8.27
C GLU A 543 4.66 5.71 -7.64
N ASN A 544 3.85 4.93 -8.35
CA ASN A 544 2.57 4.44 -7.83
C ASN A 544 2.77 3.55 -6.60
N PHE A 545 3.83 2.73 -6.57
CA PHE A 545 4.17 1.92 -5.41
C PHE A 545 4.52 2.78 -4.19
N LEU A 546 5.35 3.81 -4.35
CA LEU A 546 5.71 4.73 -3.26
C LEU A 546 4.52 5.57 -2.78
N LYS A 547 3.70 6.10 -3.70
CA LYS A 547 2.49 6.88 -3.40
C LYS A 547 1.50 6.08 -2.54
N GLU A 548 1.37 4.78 -2.81
CA GLU A 548 0.46 3.90 -2.08
C GLU A 548 1.13 3.14 -0.92
N TYR A 549 2.44 3.36 -0.67
CA TYR A 549 3.25 2.49 0.18
C TYR A 549 2.74 2.37 1.61
N SER A 550 2.16 3.43 2.17
CA SER A 550 1.54 3.40 3.51
C SER A 550 0.50 2.28 3.62
N SER A 551 -0.41 2.18 2.64
CA SER A 551 -1.39 1.10 2.58
C SER A 551 -0.76 -0.26 2.24
N LEU A 552 0.20 -0.30 1.30
CA LEU A 552 0.87 -1.54 0.88
C LEU A 552 1.72 -2.15 2.00
N SER A 553 2.20 -1.34 2.93
CA SER A 553 2.96 -1.78 4.10
C SER A 553 2.04 -2.19 5.25
N LYS A 554 1.11 -1.30 5.63
CA LYS A 554 0.22 -1.50 6.78
C LYS A 554 -0.78 -2.64 6.58
N ASP A 555 -1.34 -2.75 5.37
CA ASP A 555 -2.49 -3.64 5.10
C ASP A 555 -2.07 -5.04 4.63
N ARG A 556 -0.78 -5.43 4.66
CA ARG A 556 -0.28 -6.71 4.10
C ARG A 556 -1.10 -7.94 4.48
N GLY A 557 -1.47 -8.07 5.76
CA GLY A 557 -2.24 -9.20 6.30
C GLY A 557 -3.76 -9.08 6.15
N LEU A 558 -4.28 -8.00 5.57
CA LEU A 558 -5.71 -7.72 5.48
C LEU A 558 -6.41 -8.69 4.52
N GLY A 559 -7.46 -9.36 4.99
CA GLY A 559 -8.37 -10.18 4.20
C GLY A 559 -9.51 -9.38 3.60
N TYR A 560 -10.28 -10.01 2.71
CA TYR A 560 -11.46 -9.38 2.10
C TYR A 560 -12.54 -9.04 3.14
N ASN A 561 -13.12 -7.82 3.09
CA ASN A 561 -14.23 -7.44 3.94
C ASN A 561 -15.56 -7.82 3.26
N TYR A 562 -16.10 -8.98 3.64
CA TYR A 562 -17.35 -9.49 3.08
C TYR A 562 -18.62 -8.88 3.69
N THR A 563 -18.51 -7.95 4.65
CA THR A 563 -19.68 -7.34 5.32
C THR A 563 -20.17 -6.05 4.67
N LEU A 564 -19.51 -5.60 3.60
CA LEU A 564 -19.92 -4.43 2.82
C LEU A 564 -21.01 -4.84 1.82
N ILE A 565 -22.13 -4.10 1.81
CA ILE A 565 -23.36 -4.46 1.08
C ILE A 565 -23.60 -3.56 -0.13
N GLY A 566 -22.93 -2.40 -0.22
CA GLY A 566 -23.08 -1.48 -1.35
C GLY A 566 -22.65 -2.17 -2.64
N ASP A 567 -23.41 -1.98 -3.72
CA ASP A 567 -23.05 -2.59 -5.01
C ASP A 567 -21.68 -2.11 -5.51
N SER A 568 -21.26 -0.89 -5.12
CA SER A 568 -19.92 -0.33 -5.35
C SER A 568 -18.81 -0.95 -4.50
N ASP A 569 -19.16 -1.71 -3.46
CA ASP A 569 -18.22 -2.35 -2.53
C ASP A 569 -17.96 -3.83 -2.88
N LEU A 570 -18.71 -4.37 -3.83
CA LEU A 570 -18.68 -5.80 -4.21
C LEU A 570 -17.98 -6.04 -5.55
N TRP A 571 -18.14 -5.13 -6.51
CA TRP A 571 -17.57 -5.28 -7.85
C TRP A 571 -17.20 -3.91 -8.43
N ASN A 572 -16.15 -3.88 -9.26
CA ASN A 572 -15.44 -2.67 -9.68
C ASN A 572 -14.97 -1.84 -8.47
N THR A 573 -14.41 -2.52 -7.47
CA THR A 573 -14.09 -1.96 -6.15
C THR A 573 -12.63 -2.16 -5.76
N SER A 574 -12.16 -1.35 -4.83
CA SER A 574 -10.86 -1.52 -4.14
C SER A 574 -10.97 -2.37 -2.87
N ASN A 575 -12.16 -2.88 -2.51
CA ASN A 575 -12.33 -3.87 -1.44
C ASN A 575 -11.71 -5.21 -1.88
N ILE A 576 -10.40 -5.33 -1.72
CA ILE A 576 -9.62 -6.53 -2.01
C ILE A 576 -8.70 -6.82 -0.83
N SER A 577 -8.17 -8.05 -0.74
CA SER A 577 -7.18 -8.37 0.28
C SER A 577 -5.92 -7.50 0.10
N GLY A 578 -5.26 -7.13 1.20
CA GLY A 578 -4.07 -6.28 1.15
C GLY A 578 -2.90 -6.98 0.46
N VAL A 579 -2.79 -8.30 0.61
CA VAL A 579 -1.81 -9.12 -0.13
C VAL A 579 -2.06 -9.08 -1.64
N GLN A 580 -3.33 -9.14 -2.09
CA GLN A 580 -3.69 -9.02 -3.50
C GLN A 580 -3.31 -7.64 -4.05
N LYS A 581 -3.57 -6.57 -3.30
CA LYS A 581 -3.18 -5.20 -3.66
C LYS A 581 -1.66 -5.07 -3.80
N ARG A 582 -0.90 -5.59 -2.82
CA ARG A 582 0.56 -5.53 -2.80
C ARG A 582 1.19 -6.33 -3.93
N ILE A 583 0.77 -7.58 -4.14
CA ILE A 583 1.20 -8.40 -5.27
C ILE A 583 0.93 -7.66 -6.58
N ALA A 584 -0.27 -7.10 -6.76
CA ALA A 584 -0.61 -6.39 -7.98
C ALA A 584 0.37 -5.23 -8.27
N ARG A 585 0.73 -4.43 -7.26
CA ARG A 585 1.70 -3.33 -7.42
C ARG A 585 3.13 -3.80 -7.68
N LEU A 586 3.60 -4.87 -7.02
CA LEU A 586 4.92 -5.48 -7.27
C LEU A 586 5.05 -6.11 -8.67
N LEU A 587 3.93 -6.57 -9.24
CA LEU A 587 3.87 -7.06 -10.62
C LEU A 587 3.63 -5.95 -11.66
N GLY A 588 3.47 -4.70 -11.22
CA GLY A 588 3.13 -3.56 -12.08
C GLY A 588 1.76 -3.70 -12.75
N ILE A 589 0.80 -4.38 -12.11
CA ILE A 589 -0.59 -4.43 -12.57
C ILE A 589 -1.19 -3.03 -12.34
N LYS A 590 -1.63 -2.42 -13.45
CA LYS A 590 -2.16 -1.05 -13.49
C LYS A 590 -3.44 -0.90 -12.65
N ASP A 591 -4.38 -1.83 -12.85
CA ASP A 591 -5.68 -1.85 -12.18
C ASP A 591 -5.85 -3.16 -11.39
N TYR A 592 -5.80 -3.06 -10.06
CA TYR A 592 -5.99 -4.16 -9.13
C TYR A 592 -7.44 -4.34 -8.68
N THR A 593 -8.38 -3.48 -9.14
CA THR A 593 -9.77 -3.53 -8.68
C THR A 593 -10.43 -4.87 -9.05
N GLN A 594 -11.36 -5.29 -8.19
CA GLN A 594 -12.15 -6.50 -8.36
C GLN A 594 -13.17 -6.27 -9.50
N ARG A 595 -12.80 -6.57 -10.75
CA ARG A 595 -13.59 -6.25 -11.96
C ARG A 595 -13.64 -7.43 -12.94
N ASN A 596 -14.38 -7.28 -14.04
CA ASN A 596 -14.37 -8.27 -15.12
C ASN A 596 -13.04 -8.18 -15.90
N LEU A 597 -12.25 -9.25 -15.88
CA LEU A 597 -11.05 -9.43 -16.70
C LEU A 597 -11.36 -10.20 -17.99
N SER A 598 -12.42 -11.01 -17.99
CA SER A 598 -12.90 -11.71 -19.19
C SER A 598 -13.32 -10.76 -20.33
N GLN A 599 -13.76 -9.55 -19.99
CA GLN A 599 -14.13 -8.49 -20.93
C GLN A 599 -12.88 -7.76 -21.44
N SER A 600 -12.17 -8.43 -22.34
CA SER A 600 -10.94 -7.91 -22.94
C SER A 600 -11.21 -6.72 -23.88
N PRO A 601 -10.37 -5.66 -23.84
CA PRO A 601 -10.36 -4.60 -24.86
C PRO A 601 -9.98 -5.12 -26.26
N VAL A 602 -9.41 -6.32 -26.35
CA VAL A 602 -9.03 -7.00 -27.58
C VAL A 602 -10.18 -7.87 -28.07
N SER A 603 -10.55 -7.70 -29.34
CA SER A 603 -11.52 -8.55 -30.04
C SER A 603 -10.84 -9.25 -31.21
N ILE A 604 -10.80 -10.58 -31.20
CA ILE A 604 -10.41 -11.40 -32.35
C ILE A 604 -11.68 -11.81 -33.09
N ILE A 605 -11.72 -11.51 -34.38
CA ILE A 605 -12.89 -11.71 -35.23
C ILE A 605 -12.57 -12.82 -36.23
N GLU A 606 -13.31 -13.93 -36.13
CA GLU A 606 -13.29 -15.01 -37.11
C GLU A 606 -14.28 -14.70 -38.24
N THR A 607 -13.82 -14.76 -39.48
CA THR A 607 -14.64 -14.67 -40.69
C THR A 607 -14.38 -15.87 -41.58
N THR A 608 -15.45 -16.48 -42.08
CA THR A 608 -15.36 -17.57 -43.06
C THR A 608 -15.50 -17.00 -44.46
N ASP A 609 -14.54 -17.28 -45.33
CA ASP A 609 -14.63 -16.89 -46.73
C ASP A 609 -15.65 -17.76 -47.50
N ASN A 610 -15.96 -17.37 -48.75
CA ASN A 610 -16.90 -18.09 -49.61
C ASN A 610 -16.45 -19.53 -49.95
N ALA A 611 -15.21 -19.91 -49.63
CA ALA A 611 -14.64 -21.25 -49.82
C ALA A 611 -14.64 -22.09 -48.52
N GLY A 612 -15.20 -21.58 -47.42
CA GLY A 612 -15.26 -22.27 -46.14
C GLY A 612 -13.97 -22.18 -45.32
N LYS A 613 -13.00 -21.35 -45.73
CA LYS A 613 -11.75 -21.16 -45.00
C LYS A 613 -11.91 -20.05 -43.96
N LYS A 614 -11.55 -20.38 -42.73
CA LYS A 614 -11.54 -19.43 -41.61
C LYS A 614 -10.39 -18.44 -41.76
N THR A 615 -10.67 -17.18 -41.49
CA THR A 615 -9.71 -16.08 -41.47
C THR A 615 -9.92 -15.27 -40.20
N TYR A 616 -8.83 -14.74 -39.65
CA TYR A 616 -8.84 -14.06 -38.36
C TYR A 616 -8.33 -12.62 -38.51
N THR A 617 -9.05 -11.68 -37.94
CA THR A 617 -8.65 -10.27 -37.81
C THR A 617 -8.77 -9.86 -36.35
N TRP A 618 -8.13 -8.77 -35.95
CA TRP A 618 -8.21 -8.31 -34.56
C TRP A 618 -8.42 -6.80 -34.47
N LYS A 619 -9.03 -6.36 -33.38
CA LYS A 619 -9.25 -4.94 -33.05
C LYS A 619 -9.00 -4.72 -31.55
N ILE A 620 -8.39 -3.60 -31.21
CA ILE A 620 -8.24 -3.13 -29.83
C ILE A 620 -9.12 -1.90 -29.66
N LYS A 621 -9.93 -1.88 -28.60
CA LYS A 621 -10.80 -0.76 -28.26
C LYS A 621 -10.31 -0.05 -27.01
N ASP A 622 -10.71 1.21 -26.86
CA ASP A 622 -10.62 1.95 -25.59
C ASP A 622 -11.87 1.71 -24.71
N ALA A 623 -11.89 2.33 -23.53
CA ALA A 623 -13.04 2.28 -22.62
C ALA A 623 -14.34 2.89 -23.23
N GLY A 624 -14.19 3.81 -24.18
CA GLY A 624 -15.30 4.41 -24.95
C GLY A 624 -15.79 3.54 -26.12
N SER A 625 -15.27 2.31 -26.27
CA SER A 625 -15.52 1.41 -27.40
C SER A 625 -15.03 1.92 -28.77
N ASN A 626 -14.18 2.94 -28.81
CA ASN A 626 -13.53 3.40 -30.03
C ASN A 626 -12.41 2.44 -30.41
N ILE A 627 -12.23 2.17 -31.71
CA ILE A 627 -11.14 1.33 -32.19
C ILE A 627 -9.84 2.13 -32.18
N ILE A 628 -8.89 1.70 -31.35
CA ILE A 628 -7.55 2.28 -31.26
C ILE A 628 -6.62 1.61 -32.27
N LEU A 629 -6.56 0.29 -32.33
CA LEU A 629 -5.75 -0.40 -33.36
C LEU A 629 -6.55 -1.53 -33.99
N SER A 630 -6.21 -1.84 -35.24
CA SER A 630 -6.77 -2.97 -35.96
C SER A 630 -5.76 -3.62 -36.89
N SER A 631 -5.91 -4.92 -37.11
CA SER A 631 -5.09 -5.69 -38.05
C SER A 631 -5.24 -5.18 -39.48
N VAL A 632 -4.13 -5.07 -40.21
CA VAL A 632 -4.16 -4.70 -41.64
C VAL A 632 -4.52 -5.89 -42.53
N ASN A 633 -4.02 -7.08 -42.19
CA ASN A 633 -4.22 -8.30 -42.94
C ASN A 633 -5.16 -9.27 -42.20
N SER A 634 -5.77 -10.17 -42.95
CA SER A 634 -6.47 -11.34 -42.41
C SER A 634 -5.51 -12.52 -42.30
N TYR A 635 -5.50 -13.21 -41.17
CA TYR A 635 -4.60 -14.32 -40.89
C TYR A 635 -5.29 -15.67 -41.03
N THR A 636 -4.53 -16.72 -41.36
CA THR A 636 -5.05 -18.08 -41.56
C THR A 636 -5.34 -18.82 -40.27
N THR A 637 -4.69 -18.43 -39.17
CA THR A 637 -4.85 -19.02 -37.84
C THR A 637 -4.93 -17.93 -36.79
N GLU A 638 -5.64 -18.20 -35.69
CA GLU A 638 -5.75 -17.30 -34.55
C GLU A 638 -4.38 -17.02 -33.92
N HIS A 639 -3.53 -18.04 -33.81
CA HIS A 639 -2.17 -17.90 -33.28
C HIS A 639 -1.34 -16.83 -34.01
N ILE A 640 -1.38 -16.81 -35.36
CA ILE A 640 -0.65 -15.79 -36.14
C ILE A 640 -1.26 -14.41 -35.91
N ALA A 641 -2.60 -14.31 -35.81
CA ALA A 641 -3.28 -13.07 -35.51
C ALA A 641 -2.89 -12.52 -34.13
N VAL A 642 -2.84 -13.37 -33.11
CA VAL A 642 -2.42 -13.02 -31.73
C VAL A 642 -0.95 -12.61 -31.70
N LYS A 643 -0.06 -13.32 -32.41
CA LYS A 643 1.34 -12.92 -32.51
C LYS A 643 1.47 -11.53 -33.12
N ASN A 644 0.74 -11.23 -34.19
CA ASN A 644 0.73 -9.92 -34.83
C ASN A 644 0.11 -8.81 -33.93
N LEU A 645 -0.93 -9.14 -33.16
CA LEU A 645 -1.50 -8.25 -32.14
C LEU A 645 -0.46 -7.89 -31.07
N ASN A 646 0.18 -8.92 -30.50
CA ASN A 646 1.21 -8.78 -29.47
C ASN A 646 2.37 -7.91 -29.99
N GLU A 647 2.78 -8.12 -31.25
CA GLU A 647 3.78 -7.30 -31.92
C GLU A 647 3.33 -5.84 -32.05
N ALA A 648 2.08 -5.57 -32.44
CA ALA A 648 1.57 -4.21 -32.55
C ALA A 648 1.58 -3.47 -31.20
N ILE A 649 1.22 -4.17 -30.11
CA ILE A 649 1.27 -3.64 -28.75
C ILE A 649 2.72 -3.33 -28.37
N TYR A 650 3.63 -4.28 -28.58
CA TYR A 650 5.06 -4.12 -28.32
C TYR A 650 5.62 -2.89 -29.05
N GLN A 651 5.46 -2.82 -30.37
CA GLN A 651 5.99 -1.74 -31.20
C GLN A 651 5.44 -0.37 -30.80
N THR A 652 4.21 -0.30 -30.30
CA THR A 652 3.61 0.95 -29.80
C THR A 652 4.16 1.35 -28.43
N ILE A 653 4.35 0.38 -27.52
CA ILE A 653 4.95 0.62 -26.20
C ILE A 653 6.42 1.04 -26.32
N GLN A 654 7.12 0.57 -27.37
CA GLN A 654 8.53 0.89 -27.57
C GLN A 654 8.81 2.37 -27.86
N ILE A 655 7.81 3.13 -28.28
CA ILE A 655 7.95 4.53 -28.67
C ILE A 655 8.21 5.37 -27.41
N ASP A 656 9.39 5.96 -27.29
CA ASP A 656 9.75 6.88 -26.21
C ASP A 656 8.89 8.17 -26.25
N GLU A 657 8.48 8.67 -25.09
CA GLU A 657 7.59 9.85 -25.01
C GLU A 657 8.27 11.16 -25.44
N GLU A 658 9.55 11.30 -25.13
CA GLU A 658 10.34 12.49 -25.45
C GLU A 658 10.62 12.51 -26.95
N ASP A 659 11.08 11.39 -27.51
CA ASP A 659 11.24 11.22 -28.95
C ASP A 659 9.93 11.46 -29.70
N LEU A 660 8.81 10.99 -29.14
CA LEU A 660 7.48 11.23 -29.68
C LEU A 660 7.15 12.73 -29.70
N GLN A 661 7.36 13.43 -28.59
CA GLN A 661 7.06 14.86 -28.49
C GLN A 661 7.92 15.67 -29.47
N ASN A 662 9.23 15.42 -29.50
CA ASN A 662 10.18 16.04 -30.42
C ASN A 662 9.83 15.79 -31.89
N ALA A 663 9.35 14.60 -32.23
CA ALA A 663 8.90 14.27 -33.58
C ALA A 663 7.58 14.96 -33.95
N LEU A 664 6.64 15.08 -33.01
CA LEU A 664 5.36 15.76 -33.23
C LEU A 664 5.53 17.27 -33.37
N ASP A 665 6.52 17.88 -32.72
CA ASP A 665 6.77 19.33 -32.82
C ASP A 665 7.36 19.74 -34.17
N LYS A 666 7.97 18.80 -34.90
CA LYS A 666 8.35 19.00 -36.31
C LYS A 666 7.15 19.11 -37.25
N LEU A 667 5.97 18.64 -36.83
CA LEU A 667 4.73 18.79 -37.59
C LEU A 667 4.18 20.20 -37.37
N ASP A 668 4.62 21.14 -38.21
CA ASP A 668 4.30 22.56 -38.10
C ASP A 668 2.81 22.81 -38.36
N GLU A 669 2.11 23.24 -37.31
CA GLU A 669 0.70 23.63 -37.32
C GLU A 669 0.46 25.01 -37.95
N LYS A 670 1.48 25.87 -37.99
CA LYS A 670 1.40 27.23 -38.55
C LYS A 670 1.47 27.23 -40.08
N HIS A 671 2.10 26.21 -40.67
CA HIS A 671 2.24 26.02 -42.12
C HIS A 671 1.84 24.60 -42.54
N PRO A 672 0.57 24.20 -42.37
CA PRO A 672 0.11 22.83 -42.57
C PRO A 672 0.28 22.35 -44.02
N GLU A 673 0.26 23.25 -45.01
CA GLU A 673 0.50 22.95 -46.42
C GLU A 673 1.90 22.37 -46.69
N VAL A 674 2.93 22.91 -46.04
CA VAL A 674 4.31 22.43 -46.19
C VAL A 674 4.44 21.06 -45.53
N THR A 675 3.90 20.91 -44.32
CA THR A 675 3.87 19.64 -43.60
C THR A 675 3.14 18.56 -44.41
N LEU A 676 2.01 18.91 -45.04
CA LEU A 676 1.22 18.01 -45.86
C LEU A 676 1.98 17.52 -47.11
N GLU A 677 2.74 18.40 -47.79
CA GLU A 677 3.57 18.00 -48.93
C GLU A 677 4.67 17.03 -48.51
N LYS A 678 5.34 17.31 -47.40
CA LYS A 678 6.40 16.44 -46.84
C LYS A 678 5.86 15.08 -46.41
N LEU A 679 4.69 15.06 -45.78
CA LEU A 679 3.99 13.81 -45.40
C LEU A 679 3.57 13.01 -46.64
N LYS A 680 3.04 13.65 -47.70
CA LYS A 680 2.70 12.98 -48.96
C LYS A 680 3.91 12.40 -49.67
N ALA A 681 5.04 13.10 -49.62
CA ALA A 681 6.32 12.63 -50.16
C ALA A 681 6.99 11.56 -49.27
N CYS A 682 6.46 11.33 -48.06
CA CYS A 682 7.09 10.52 -47.00
C CYS A 682 8.57 10.88 -46.81
N GLU A 683 8.85 12.18 -46.65
CA GLU A 683 10.20 12.66 -46.42
C GLU A 683 10.77 12.09 -45.10
N LYS A 684 12.06 11.77 -45.11
CA LYS A 684 12.76 11.18 -43.97
C LYS A 684 12.67 12.11 -42.75
N GLY A 685 12.12 11.62 -41.65
CA GLY A 685 11.94 12.39 -40.40
C GLY A 685 10.59 13.13 -40.28
N TYR A 686 9.71 13.04 -41.29
CA TYR A 686 8.34 13.59 -41.21
C TYR A 686 7.27 12.49 -41.16
N CYS A 687 7.37 11.48 -42.04
CA CYS A 687 6.34 10.43 -42.09
C CYS A 687 6.53 9.32 -41.04
N PHE A 688 7.67 9.27 -40.34
CA PHE A 688 7.95 8.28 -39.31
C PHE A 688 8.18 8.95 -37.95
N ILE A 689 7.50 8.43 -36.93
CA ILE A 689 7.64 8.81 -35.53
C ILE A 689 7.85 7.51 -34.74
N GLY A 690 9.11 7.17 -34.44
CA GLY A 690 9.45 5.83 -33.97
C GLY A 690 8.89 4.76 -34.92
N ASN A 691 8.06 3.87 -34.38
CA ASN A 691 7.40 2.79 -35.13
C ASN A 691 6.02 3.19 -35.70
N ILE A 692 5.68 4.48 -35.71
CA ILE A 692 4.45 5.02 -36.32
C ILE A 692 4.76 5.62 -37.68
N LYS A 693 4.00 5.20 -38.69
CA LYS A 693 4.02 5.76 -40.04
C LYS A 693 2.76 6.56 -40.32
N ILE A 694 2.89 7.87 -40.51
CA ILE A 694 1.78 8.77 -40.84
C ILE A 694 1.43 8.62 -42.33
N ARG A 695 0.13 8.58 -42.63
CA ARG A 695 -0.43 8.46 -43.97
C ARG A 695 -1.45 9.55 -44.23
N VAL A 696 -1.49 10.00 -45.48
CA VAL A 696 -2.45 10.99 -45.98
C VAL A 696 -3.35 10.31 -47.01
N SER A 697 -4.65 10.35 -46.79
CA SER A 697 -5.67 9.84 -47.72
C SER A 697 -5.79 10.72 -48.98
N LEU A 698 -6.43 10.20 -50.02
CA LEU A 698 -6.68 10.96 -51.27
C LEU A 698 -7.44 12.28 -51.03
N GLY A 699 -8.27 12.34 -49.99
CA GLY A 699 -9.03 13.53 -49.59
C GLY A 699 -8.26 14.53 -48.72
N GLY A 700 -6.99 14.25 -48.37
CA GLY A 700 -6.18 15.10 -47.50
C GLY A 700 -6.28 14.80 -46.00
N ASN A 701 -7.13 13.86 -45.58
CA ASN A 701 -7.28 13.45 -44.18
C ASN A 701 -6.16 12.50 -43.73
N TYR A 702 -5.85 12.45 -42.43
CA TYR A 702 -4.70 11.75 -41.87
C TYR A 702 -5.07 10.47 -41.11
N TYR A 703 -4.27 9.43 -41.27
CA TYR A 703 -4.33 8.23 -40.44
C TYR A 703 -2.90 7.71 -40.21
N PHE A 704 -2.70 6.76 -39.31
CA PHE A 704 -1.36 6.22 -39.09
C PHE A 704 -1.34 4.70 -38.97
N GLU A 705 -0.19 4.14 -39.33
CA GLU A 705 0.12 2.72 -39.38
C GLU A 705 1.22 2.42 -38.35
N ILE A 706 1.14 1.29 -37.66
CA ILE A 706 2.25 0.78 -36.82
C ILE A 706 3.09 -0.15 -37.70
N VAL A 707 4.40 0.07 -37.72
CA VAL A 707 5.36 -0.74 -38.48
C VAL A 707 6.25 -1.56 -37.55
N ASP A 708 6.80 -2.66 -38.06
CA ASP A 708 7.85 -3.41 -37.37
C ASP A 708 9.20 -2.66 -37.42
N ASP A 709 10.14 -3.11 -36.60
CA ASP A 709 11.51 -2.61 -36.51
C ASP A 709 12.44 -3.19 -37.58
N THR A 710 11.90 -3.91 -38.57
CA THR A 710 12.69 -4.49 -39.65
C THR A 710 13.09 -3.44 -40.68
N ASP A 711 14.14 -3.72 -41.47
CA ASP A 711 14.57 -2.84 -42.56
C ASP A 711 13.44 -2.58 -43.59
N GLU A 712 12.51 -3.52 -43.74
CA GLU A 712 11.37 -3.42 -44.65
C GLU A 712 10.18 -2.63 -44.06
N GLN A 713 10.16 -2.43 -42.73
CA GLN A 713 9.14 -1.67 -41.98
C GLN A 713 7.72 -2.11 -42.35
N ASN A 714 7.44 -3.40 -42.17
CA ASN A 714 6.16 -3.98 -42.55
C ASN A 714 5.05 -3.42 -41.69
N VAL A 715 3.91 -3.11 -42.30
CA VAL A 715 2.75 -2.59 -41.57
C VAL A 715 2.08 -3.73 -40.78
N ILE A 716 2.07 -3.57 -39.47
CA ILE A 716 1.50 -4.53 -38.51
C ILE A 716 0.04 -4.18 -38.22
N ALA A 717 -0.22 -2.89 -37.94
CA ALA A 717 -1.52 -2.41 -37.47
C ALA A 717 -1.86 -1.04 -38.04
N VAL A 718 -3.13 -0.65 -37.93
CA VAL A 718 -3.60 0.67 -38.39
C VAL A 718 -4.58 1.31 -37.42
N HIS A 719 -4.49 2.64 -37.31
CA HIS A 719 -5.38 3.51 -36.56
C HIS A 719 -6.17 4.42 -37.50
N LYS A 720 -7.48 4.59 -37.26
CA LYS A 720 -8.38 5.53 -37.98
C LYS A 720 -8.38 5.45 -39.53
N LYS A 721 -7.95 4.34 -40.14
CA LYS A 721 -7.96 4.18 -41.62
C LYS A 721 -9.32 4.43 -42.28
N THR A 722 -10.40 4.03 -41.61
CA THR A 722 -11.79 4.15 -42.12
C THR A 722 -12.49 5.45 -41.73
N ASN A 723 -11.99 6.15 -40.70
CA ASN A 723 -12.48 7.46 -40.27
C ASN A 723 -11.28 8.36 -39.93
N PRO A 724 -10.51 8.84 -40.93
CA PRO A 724 -9.25 9.54 -40.71
C PRO A 724 -9.45 10.93 -40.09
N TYR A 725 -8.43 11.44 -39.42
CA TYR A 725 -8.40 12.79 -38.83
C TYR A 725 -8.47 13.87 -39.89
N SER A 726 -9.22 14.94 -39.59
CA SER A 726 -9.47 16.01 -40.55
C SER A 726 -8.40 17.11 -40.52
N ASP A 727 -7.73 17.27 -39.37
CA ASP A 727 -6.67 18.25 -39.19
C ASP A 727 -5.43 17.67 -38.47
N LEU A 728 -4.33 18.42 -38.54
CA LEU A 728 -3.03 18.00 -38.02
C LEU A 728 -2.99 17.96 -36.49
N LYS A 729 -3.76 18.82 -35.83
CA LYS A 729 -3.81 18.90 -34.37
C LYS A 729 -4.51 17.67 -33.80
N GLU A 730 -5.66 17.29 -34.36
CA GLU A 730 -6.36 16.05 -34.03
C GLU A 730 -5.48 14.81 -34.25
N LEU A 731 -4.66 14.79 -35.32
CA LEU A 731 -3.68 13.72 -35.55
C LEU A 731 -2.64 13.66 -34.43
N LYS A 732 -2.03 14.79 -34.07
CA LYS A 732 -1.02 14.86 -32.99
C LYS A 732 -1.61 14.37 -31.67
N ASP A 733 -2.79 14.87 -31.31
CA ASP A 733 -3.50 14.48 -30.10
C ASP A 733 -3.87 12.99 -30.13
N GLY A 734 -4.29 12.48 -31.30
CA GLY A 734 -4.61 11.06 -31.52
C GLY A 734 -3.41 10.12 -31.38
N ILE A 735 -2.24 10.51 -31.89
CA ILE A 735 -0.99 9.77 -31.73
C ILE A 735 -0.59 9.74 -30.25
N LYS A 736 -0.58 10.90 -29.58
CA LYS A 736 -0.27 11.00 -28.14
C LYS A 736 -1.21 10.14 -27.30
N ALA A 737 -2.51 10.22 -27.56
CA ALA A 737 -3.52 9.42 -26.87
C ALA A 737 -3.30 7.91 -27.10
N THR A 738 -2.92 7.50 -28.32
CA THR A 738 -2.67 6.08 -28.64
C THR A 738 -1.46 5.54 -27.90
N VAL A 739 -0.33 6.26 -27.90
CA VAL A 739 0.88 5.83 -27.18
C VAL A 739 0.63 5.80 -25.67
N LYS A 740 0.01 6.86 -25.13
CA LYS A 740 -0.37 6.94 -23.71
C LYS A 740 -1.31 5.80 -23.30
N TYR A 741 -2.29 5.47 -24.14
CA TYR A 741 -3.22 4.37 -23.88
C TYR A 741 -2.45 3.06 -23.67
N PHE A 742 -1.58 2.65 -24.60
CA PHE A 742 -0.85 1.39 -24.45
C PHE A 742 0.13 1.39 -23.27
N LYS A 743 0.82 2.51 -23.02
CA LYS A 743 1.77 2.62 -21.90
C LYS A 743 1.09 2.58 -20.53
N TYR A 744 -0.03 3.29 -20.33
CA TYR A 744 -0.56 3.52 -18.97
C TYR A 744 -2.00 3.07 -18.72
N GLU A 745 -2.83 2.89 -19.76
CA GLU A 745 -4.27 2.65 -19.58
C GLU A 745 -4.69 1.25 -20.03
N PHE A 746 -4.15 0.75 -21.14
CA PHE A 746 -4.40 -0.59 -21.65
C PHE A 746 -3.97 -1.62 -20.61
N THR A 747 -4.94 -2.41 -20.17
CA THR A 747 -4.71 -3.53 -19.26
C THR A 747 -5.73 -4.63 -19.51
N GLU A 748 -5.24 -5.85 -19.50
CA GLU A 748 -6.01 -7.10 -19.48
C GLU A 748 -5.67 -7.91 -18.23
N GLU A 749 -4.87 -7.30 -17.36
CA GLU A 749 -4.21 -7.93 -16.24
C GLU A 749 -5.00 -7.63 -14.98
N GLY A 750 -5.06 -8.62 -14.10
CA GLY A 750 -5.67 -8.52 -12.80
C GLY A 750 -5.39 -9.78 -12.03
N ILE A 751 -5.89 -9.82 -10.81
CA ILE A 751 -5.69 -10.93 -9.90
C ILE A 751 -6.95 -11.08 -9.07
N PHE A 752 -7.44 -12.30 -8.94
CA PHE A 752 -8.49 -12.65 -7.98
C PHE A 752 -7.89 -13.53 -6.89
N LEU A 753 -8.31 -13.31 -5.65
CA LEU A 753 -7.93 -14.12 -4.51
C LEU A 753 -9.20 -14.60 -3.80
N VAL A 754 -9.37 -15.92 -3.73
CA VAL A 754 -10.51 -16.57 -3.08
C VAL A 754 -10.04 -17.22 -1.79
N GLU A 755 -10.57 -16.75 -0.66
CA GLU A 755 -10.31 -17.34 0.66
C GLU A 755 -11.22 -18.54 0.89
N HIS A 756 -10.64 -19.73 1.10
CA HIS A 756 -11.43 -20.94 1.24
C HIS A 756 -12.25 -20.93 2.53
N LEU A 757 -11.73 -20.39 3.64
CA LEU A 757 -12.45 -20.31 4.91
C LEU A 757 -13.82 -19.61 4.77
N LEU A 758 -13.94 -18.62 3.88
CA LEU A 758 -15.20 -17.89 3.67
C LEU A 758 -16.25 -18.69 2.89
N LEU A 759 -15.81 -19.70 2.13
CA LEU A 759 -16.67 -20.65 1.40
C LEU A 759 -17.29 -21.70 2.32
N LYS A 760 -16.74 -21.88 3.52
CA LYS A 760 -17.27 -22.85 4.49
C LYS A 760 -18.72 -22.47 4.88
N PRO A 761 -19.66 -23.43 4.84
CA PRO A 761 -20.94 -23.29 5.52
C PRO A 761 -20.75 -22.92 6.98
N THR A 762 -21.51 -21.96 7.48
CA THR A 762 -21.44 -21.52 8.88
C THR A 762 -22.82 -21.56 9.48
N THR A 763 -22.94 -22.16 10.66
CA THR A 763 -24.16 -22.17 11.47
C THR A 763 -24.26 -20.87 12.28
N LYS A 764 -24.08 -19.71 11.63
CA LYS A 764 -24.17 -18.42 12.32
C LYS A 764 -25.56 -17.83 12.16
N ASP A 765 -26.26 -17.68 13.27
CA ASP A 765 -27.48 -16.88 13.34
C ASP A 765 -27.14 -15.44 13.76
N TYR A 766 -26.60 -14.66 12.83
CA TYR A 766 -26.36 -13.23 13.05
C TYR A 766 -27.67 -12.43 13.24
N LYS A 767 -28.86 -13.03 13.01
CA LYS A 767 -30.15 -12.35 13.08
C LYS A 767 -30.48 -11.80 14.48
N LEU A 768 -29.73 -12.18 15.53
CA LEU A 768 -29.99 -11.84 16.93
C LEU A 768 -29.10 -10.74 17.55
N MET A 769 -28.11 -10.19 16.83
CA MET A 769 -27.22 -9.20 17.47
C MET A 769 -27.82 -7.79 17.63
N GLY A 770 -28.90 -7.47 16.93
CA GLY A 770 -29.70 -6.28 17.19
C GLY A 770 -30.99 -6.64 17.92
N GLY A 771 -31.09 -6.34 19.21
CA GLY A 771 -32.38 -6.42 19.89
C GLY A 771 -33.44 -5.62 19.10
N ILE A 772 -34.61 -6.22 18.86
CA ILE A 772 -35.71 -5.54 18.18
C ILE A 772 -36.06 -4.29 19.00
N GLY A 773 -35.75 -3.09 18.49
CA GLY A 773 -36.07 -1.80 19.14
C GLY A 773 -34.87 -0.95 19.61
N CYS A 774 -33.64 -1.42 19.44
CA CYS A 774 -32.42 -0.70 19.83
C CYS A 774 -31.90 0.21 18.70
N MET A 775 -32.47 1.42 18.56
CA MET A 775 -32.02 2.43 17.58
C MET A 775 -31.33 3.61 18.25
N SER A 776 -30.09 3.90 17.87
CA SER A 776 -29.45 5.20 18.13
C SER A 776 -29.66 6.14 16.94
N ILE A 777 -29.90 7.44 17.19
CA ILE A 777 -30.01 8.46 16.14
C ILE A 777 -28.65 8.54 15.40
N GLY A 778 -28.63 8.24 14.10
CA GLY A 778 -27.43 8.26 13.26
C GLY A 778 -26.68 6.92 13.10
N GLY A 779 -27.14 5.83 13.73
CA GLY A 779 -26.58 4.49 13.53
C GLY A 779 -27.00 3.89 12.18
N THR A 780 -26.05 3.34 11.41
CA THR A 780 -26.34 2.62 10.16
C THR A 780 -26.99 1.27 10.46
N PHE A 781 -28.16 1.07 9.89
CA PHE A 781 -28.92 -0.16 9.93
C PHE A 781 -28.25 -1.22 9.05
N LYS A 782 -27.67 -2.27 9.63
CA LYS A 782 -27.33 -3.50 8.91
C LYS A 782 -28.41 -4.54 9.19
N ILE A 783 -29.59 -4.40 8.56
CA ILE A 783 -30.46 -5.58 8.44
C ILE A 783 -29.82 -6.49 7.40
N MET A 784 -29.35 -7.65 7.86
CA MET A 784 -29.16 -8.82 7.01
C MET A 784 -30.57 -9.28 6.58
N TYR A 785 -31.09 -8.71 5.49
CA TYR A 785 -32.39 -9.10 4.94
C TYR A 785 -32.22 -10.46 4.27
N ASP A 786 -33.08 -11.42 4.61
CA ASP A 786 -33.54 -12.39 3.61
C ASP A 786 -34.34 -11.57 2.59
N LEU A 787 -33.69 -11.12 1.52
CA LEU A 787 -34.41 -10.68 0.34
C LEU A 787 -35.00 -11.95 -0.27
N GLN A 788 -36.28 -12.21 0.00
CA GLN A 788 -37.05 -13.17 -0.79
C GLN A 788 -37.15 -12.63 -2.21
N GLU A 789 -36.26 -13.07 -3.10
CA GLU A 789 -36.56 -13.00 -4.53
C GLU A 789 -37.62 -14.04 -4.87
N GLU A 790 -38.61 -13.61 -5.65
CA GLU A 790 -39.67 -14.47 -6.16
C GLU A 790 -39.09 -15.50 -7.14
N ASN A 791 -39.13 -16.78 -6.75
CA ASN A 791 -38.90 -17.99 -7.54
C ASN A 791 -37.44 -18.31 -7.93
N PRO A 792 -36.73 -19.18 -7.18
CA PRO A 792 -35.51 -19.81 -7.68
C PRO A 792 -35.84 -20.72 -8.88
N THR A 793 -35.07 -20.60 -9.96
CA THR A 793 -35.23 -21.38 -11.20
C THR A 793 -34.75 -22.84 -11.09
N THR A 794 -34.18 -23.23 -9.94
CA THR A 794 -33.58 -24.54 -9.65
C THR A 794 -33.89 -24.97 -8.22
N ASP A 795 -33.93 -26.28 -7.94
CA ASP A 795 -34.11 -26.79 -6.58
C ASP A 795 -33.02 -26.21 -5.65
N PRO A 796 -33.39 -25.55 -4.54
CA PRO A 796 -32.43 -24.85 -3.69
C PRO A 796 -31.56 -25.83 -2.90
N ILE A 797 -30.23 -25.70 -3.01
CA ILE A 797 -29.27 -26.37 -2.15
C ILE A 797 -29.23 -25.63 -0.81
N GLU A 798 -29.42 -26.34 0.30
CA GLU A 798 -29.31 -25.74 1.63
C GLU A 798 -27.87 -25.27 1.89
N TYR A 799 -27.69 -24.07 2.45
CA TYR A 799 -26.36 -23.54 2.77
C TYR A 799 -25.52 -24.49 3.62
N SER A 800 -26.15 -25.23 4.54
CA SER A 800 -25.53 -26.24 5.38
C SER A 800 -24.97 -27.45 4.63
N GLU A 801 -25.31 -27.63 3.35
CA GLU A 801 -24.90 -28.78 2.53
C GLU A 801 -23.83 -28.40 1.49
N ALA A 802 -23.52 -27.10 1.34
CA ALA A 802 -22.62 -26.57 0.31
C ALA A 802 -21.12 -26.64 0.71
N PHE A 803 -20.60 -27.85 0.92
CA PHE A 803 -19.19 -28.05 1.29
C PHE A 803 -18.26 -28.27 0.09
N MET A 804 -17.01 -27.82 0.23
CA MET A 804 -15.86 -28.30 -0.55
C MET A 804 -15.59 -29.79 -0.27
N SER A 805 -15.12 -30.51 -1.28
CA SER A 805 -14.76 -31.93 -1.16
C SER A 805 -13.32 -32.13 -0.66
N SER A 806 -13.12 -33.12 0.20
CA SER A 806 -11.81 -33.62 0.59
C SER A 806 -11.27 -34.51 -0.53
N CYS A 807 -10.13 -34.13 -1.12
CA CYS A 807 -9.62 -34.68 -2.37
C CYS A 807 -8.92 -36.06 -2.27
N GLU A 808 -9.04 -36.78 -1.14
CA GLU A 808 -8.37 -38.07 -0.92
C GLU A 808 -9.39 -39.21 -0.75
N GLU A 809 -9.46 -40.10 -1.75
CA GLU A 809 -10.19 -41.37 -1.63
C GLU A 809 -9.40 -42.32 -0.72
N GLY A 810 -10.06 -42.88 0.30
CA GLY A 810 -9.49 -43.93 1.16
C GLY A 810 -8.97 -43.50 2.53
N CYS A 811 -8.68 -42.21 2.76
CA CYS A 811 -8.13 -41.66 4.02
C CYS A 811 -7.02 -42.56 4.64
N GLU A 812 -5.95 -42.83 3.90
CA GLU A 812 -4.92 -43.78 4.36
C GLU A 812 -3.84 -43.16 5.26
N ALA A 813 -3.58 -41.85 5.19
CA ALA A 813 -2.48 -41.22 5.92
C ALA A 813 -2.86 -39.96 6.72
N ASP A 814 -3.84 -39.15 6.30
CA ASP A 814 -4.48 -38.07 7.06
C ASP A 814 -5.68 -37.52 6.25
N VAL A 815 -6.62 -36.80 6.87
CA VAL A 815 -7.72 -36.15 6.14
C VAL A 815 -7.30 -34.76 5.63
N PHE A 816 -7.56 -34.49 4.36
CA PHE A 816 -7.32 -33.18 3.76
C PHE A 816 -8.32 -32.13 4.28
N ASP A 817 -7.82 -31.09 4.96
CA ASP A 817 -8.58 -29.89 5.33
C ASP A 817 -8.59 -28.89 4.14
N PRO A 818 -9.74 -28.65 3.47
CA PRO A 818 -9.81 -27.76 2.31
C PRO A 818 -9.99 -26.28 2.67
N TYR A 819 -10.22 -25.93 3.94
CA TYR A 819 -10.63 -24.58 4.37
C TYR A 819 -9.52 -23.81 5.07
N SER A 820 -8.85 -24.42 6.05
CA SER A 820 -7.94 -23.70 6.96
C SER A 820 -6.74 -23.15 6.21
N TYR A 821 -6.53 -21.84 6.30
CA TYR A 821 -5.37 -21.13 5.75
C TYR A 821 -5.07 -21.48 4.28
N ARG A 822 -6.11 -21.52 3.44
CA ARG A 822 -5.99 -21.79 2.00
C ARG A 822 -6.61 -20.70 1.16
N VAL A 823 -5.91 -20.38 0.08
CA VAL A 823 -6.37 -19.42 -0.93
C VAL A 823 -6.18 -19.98 -2.33
N SER A 824 -7.11 -19.64 -3.22
CA SER A 824 -6.96 -19.82 -4.66
C SER A 824 -6.69 -18.47 -5.31
N VAL A 825 -5.60 -18.37 -6.08
CA VAL A 825 -5.21 -17.19 -6.83
C VAL A 825 -5.49 -17.43 -8.31
N VAL A 826 -6.33 -16.60 -8.91
CA VAL A 826 -6.75 -16.75 -10.32
C VAL A 826 -6.25 -15.54 -11.12
N LEU A 827 -5.51 -15.80 -12.20
CA LEU A 827 -4.89 -14.79 -13.05
C LEU A 827 -5.27 -15.02 -14.53
N PRO A 828 -5.55 -13.97 -15.33
CA PRO A 828 -5.88 -14.09 -16.75
C PRO A 828 -4.63 -14.38 -17.59
N GLY A 829 -4.30 -15.66 -17.78
CA GLY A 829 -3.08 -16.08 -18.48
C GLY A 829 -3.01 -15.68 -19.96
N PHE A 830 -4.12 -15.22 -20.54
CA PHE A 830 -4.19 -14.67 -21.89
C PHE A 830 -3.66 -13.22 -22.01
N ALA A 831 -3.43 -12.50 -20.90
CA ALA A 831 -2.88 -11.14 -20.96
C ALA A 831 -1.46 -11.13 -21.54
N TYR A 832 -1.08 -10.06 -22.24
CA TYR A 832 0.18 -10.00 -23.00
C TYR A 832 1.42 -10.40 -22.16
N ARG A 833 1.65 -9.78 -20.99
CA ARG A 833 2.79 -10.12 -20.12
C ARG A 833 2.65 -11.51 -19.50
N PHE A 834 1.43 -11.93 -19.21
CA PHE A 834 1.16 -13.20 -18.53
C PHE A 834 1.31 -14.42 -19.45
N GLN A 835 1.38 -14.21 -20.78
CA GLN A 835 1.74 -15.27 -21.72
C GLN A 835 3.22 -15.67 -21.59
N ASP A 836 4.09 -14.74 -21.17
CA ASP A 836 5.52 -14.98 -21.02
C ASP A 836 5.80 -15.94 -19.85
N PRO A 837 6.50 -17.08 -20.08
CA PRO A 837 6.78 -18.06 -19.03
C PRO A 837 7.69 -17.54 -17.92
N ASP A 838 8.65 -16.66 -18.23
CA ASP A 838 9.58 -16.11 -17.24
C ASP A 838 8.85 -15.10 -16.35
N PHE A 839 7.96 -14.30 -16.93
CA PHE A 839 7.08 -13.42 -16.17
C PHE A 839 6.15 -14.19 -15.24
N ARG A 840 5.54 -15.29 -15.70
CA ARG A 840 4.71 -16.13 -14.82
C ARG A 840 5.50 -16.71 -13.66
N ARG A 841 6.74 -17.18 -13.90
CA ARG A 841 7.60 -17.71 -12.84
C ARG A 841 7.98 -16.63 -11.82
N TYR A 842 8.29 -15.42 -12.29
CA TYR A 842 8.51 -14.26 -11.43
C TYR A 842 7.25 -13.96 -10.60
N ALA A 843 6.08 -13.87 -11.24
CA ALA A 843 4.81 -13.60 -10.58
C ALA A 843 4.45 -14.64 -9.53
N GLU A 844 4.61 -15.94 -9.83
CA GLU A 844 4.41 -17.02 -8.86
C GLU A 844 5.36 -16.92 -7.66
N THR A 845 6.61 -16.50 -7.89
CA THR A 845 7.59 -16.29 -6.82
C THR A 845 7.15 -15.13 -5.91
N VAL A 846 6.76 -13.99 -6.50
CA VAL A 846 6.23 -12.84 -5.75
C VAL A 846 5.00 -13.23 -4.95
N ILE A 847 4.02 -13.92 -5.57
CA ILE A 847 2.81 -14.39 -4.88
C ILE A 847 3.17 -15.25 -3.65
N ARG A 848 4.16 -16.14 -3.77
CA ARG A 848 4.58 -17.03 -2.67
C ARG A 848 5.37 -16.32 -1.58
N GLN A 849 6.11 -15.27 -1.92
CA GLN A 849 6.87 -14.46 -0.96
C GLN A 849 5.97 -13.52 -0.17
N GLU A 850 4.90 -13.02 -0.80
CA GLU A 850 4.00 -12.02 -0.20
C GLU A 850 2.84 -12.63 0.60
N ILE A 851 2.44 -13.87 0.29
CA ILE A 851 1.41 -14.57 1.06
C ILE A 851 1.97 -14.98 2.44
N PRO A 852 1.19 -14.83 3.54
CA PRO A 852 1.62 -15.25 4.87
C PRO A 852 2.09 -16.71 4.88
N ALA A 853 3.21 -17.00 5.55
CA ALA A 853 3.87 -18.31 5.48
C ALA A 853 3.01 -19.51 5.93
N HIS A 854 1.98 -19.28 6.73
CA HIS A 854 1.05 -20.31 7.18
C HIS A 854 -0.14 -20.51 6.22
N VAL A 855 -0.32 -19.64 5.22
CA VAL A 855 -1.37 -19.70 4.21
C VAL A 855 -0.85 -20.36 2.94
N LEU A 856 -1.54 -21.40 2.50
CA LEU A 856 -1.20 -22.13 1.28
C LEU A 856 -1.96 -21.58 0.08
N ALA A 857 -1.21 -21.10 -0.91
CA ALA A 857 -1.75 -20.55 -2.14
C ALA A 857 -1.69 -21.54 -3.31
N LYS A 858 -2.83 -21.76 -3.96
CA LYS A 858 -2.94 -22.47 -5.22
C LYS A 858 -3.13 -21.47 -6.37
N ILE A 859 -2.16 -21.43 -7.27
CA ILE A 859 -2.10 -20.42 -8.34
C ILE A 859 -2.63 -21.05 -9.64
N CYS A 860 -3.57 -20.38 -10.28
CA CYS A 860 -4.20 -20.81 -11.53
C CYS A 860 -4.10 -19.69 -12.57
N TRP A 861 -3.40 -19.98 -13.67
CA TRP A 861 -3.38 -19.11 -14.84
C TRP A 861 -4.48 -19.57 -15.79
N VAL A 862 -5.53 -18.77 -15.92
CA VAL A 862 -6.71 -19.13 -16.70
C VAL A 862 -6.54 -18.64 -18.12
N GLY A 863 -6.53 -19.61 -19.03
CA GLY A 863 -6.62 -19.36 -20.46
C GLY A 863 -5.31 -19.10 -21.16
N ASP A 864 -5.27 -19.50 -22.43
CA ASP A 864 -4.14 -19.28 -23.33
C ASP A 864 -4.69 -18.75 -24.67
N ARG A 865 -4.28 -17.55 -25.10
CA ARG A 865 -4.65 -16.99 -26.42
C ARG A 865 -4.11 -17.83 -27.58
N LEU A 866 -3.12 -18.67 -27.31
CA LEU A 866 -2.46 -19.50 -28.29
C LEU A 866 -3.15 -20.87 -28.45
N SER A 867 -4.07 -21.23 -27.54
CA SER A 867 -4.84 -22.47 -27.64
C SER A 867 -6.12 -22.24 -28.46
N GLU A 868 -6.42 -23.14 -29.41
CA GLU A 868 -7.52 -23.05 -30.39
C GLU A 868 -8.95 -23.10 -29.79
N LYS A 869 -9.11 -22.82 -28.50
CA LYS A 869 -10.35 -22.99 -27.77
C LYS A 869 -10.75 -21.67 -27.10
N GLN A 870 -11.78 -21.03 -27.65
CA GLN A 870 -12.60 -19.97 -27.02
C GLN A 870 -13.11 -20.31 -25.60
N THR A 871 -12.90 -21.54 -25.13
CA THR A 871 -13.29 -22.06 -23.82
C THR A 871 -12.69 -21.26 -22.66
N ALA A 872 -11.47 -20.76 -22.78
CA ALA A 872 -10.75 -20.10 -21.68
C ALA A 872 -11.33 -18.76 -21.19
N GLN A 873 -11.73 -17.88 -22.12
CA GLN A 873 -12.40 -16.62 -21.75
C GLN A 873 -13.79 -16.89 -21.16
N ASN A 874 -14.44 -17.95 -21.61
CA ASN A 874 -15.71 -18.41 -21.05
C ASN A 874 -15.51 -18.97 -19.64
N ASP A 875 -14.47 -19.78 -19.38
CA ASP A 875 -14.15 -20.30 -18.05
C ASP A 875 -13.94 -19.15 -17.04
N LEU A 876 -13.20 -18.11 -17.43
CA LEU A 876 -12.99 -16.93 -16.57
C LEU A 876 -14.28 -16.12 -16.39
N ALA A 877 -15.06 -15.93 -17.45
CA ALA A 877 -16.35 -15.21 -17.38
C ALA A 877 -17.36 -15.94 -16.46
N GLU A 878 -17.44 -17.26 -16.56
CA GLU A 878 -18.26 -18.11 -15.70
C GLU A 878 -17.83 -17.98 -14.24
N PHE A 879 -16.52 -18.01 -13.96
CA PHE A 879 -15.97 -17.75 -12.63
C PHE A 879 -16.31 -16.35 -12.11
N GLU A 880 -16.14 -15.30 -12.91
CA GLU A 880 -16.44 -13.92 -12.52
C GLU A 880 -17.92 -13.74 -12.17
N VAL A 881 -18.82 -14.33 -12.96
CA VAL A 881 -20.27 -14.31 -12.70
C VAL A 881 -20.60 -15.04 -11.40
N ALA A 882 -20.07 -16.24 -11.21
CA ALA A 882 -20.30 -17.03 -10.00
C ALA A 882 -19.72 -16.34 -8.76
N PHE A 883 -18.51 -15.77 -8.86
CA PHE A 883 -17.84 -15.10 -7.76
C PHE A 883 -18.58 -13.81 -7.36
N LYS A 884 -18.98 -12.99 -8.34
CA LYS A 884 -19.78 -11.78 -8.08
C LYS A 884 -21.10 -12.12 -7.38
N LYS A 885 -21.79 -13.18 -7.83
CA LYS A 885 -23.04 -13.65 -7.21
C LYS A 885 -22.80 -14.11 -5.76
N TYR A 886 -21.76 -14.92 -5.53
CA TYR A 886 -21.35 -15.35 -4.19
C TYR A 886 -21.05 -14.18 -3.26
N LEU A 887 -20.29 -13.16 -3.70
CA LEU A 887 -19.98 -11.99 -2.88
C LEU A 887 -21.24 -11.19 -2.51
N SER A 888 -22.17 -11.05 -3.46
CA SER A 888 -23.49 -10.45 -3.22
C SER A 888 -24.31 -11.23 -2.19
N ASP A 889 -24.43 -12.54 -2.35
CA ASP A 889 -25.21 -13.37 -1.42
C ASP A 889 -24.56 -13.45 -0.03
N LYS A 890 -23.21 -13.52 0.03
CA LYS A 890 -22.45 -13.56 1.28
C LYS A 890 -22.58 -12.26 2.07
N SER A 891 -22.45 -11.11 1.41
CA SER A 891 -22.54 -9.80 2.08
C SER A 891 -23.93 -9.50 2.64
N ARG A 892 -24.97 -9.95 1.93
CA ARG A 892 -26.37 -9.83 2.36
C ARG A 892 -26.79 -10.92 3.34
N ASN A 893 -25.93 -11.93 3.56
CA ASN A 893 -26.24 -13.15 4.31
C ASN A 893 -27.52 -13.83 3.80
N ASN A 894 -27.65 -13.94 2.48
CA ASN A 894 -28.79 -14.54 1.78
C ASN A 894 -28.71 -16.07 1.85
N ILE A 895 -29.03 -16.64 3.01
CA ILE A 895 -28.86 -18.09 3.30
C ILE A 895 -29.62 -18.96 2.28
N MET A 896 -30.75 -18.48 1.75
CA MET A 896 -31.56 -19.20 0.76
C MET A 896 -30.82 -19.46 -0.56
N ASN A 897 -29.99 -18.50 -1.01
CA ASN A 897 -29.24 -18.61 -2.26
C ASN A 897 -27.75 -18.91 -2.05
N LEU A 898 -27.24 -18.75 -0.82
CA LEU A 898 -25.82 -18.89 -0.53
C LEU A 898 -25.31 -20.31 -0.83
N GLY A 899 -26.09 -21.35 -0.54
CA GLY A 899 -25.75 -22.74 -0.89
C GLY A 899 -25.57 -22.94 -2.41
N ASN A 900 -26.49 -22.39 -3.21
CA ASN A 900 -26.39 -22.41 -4.67
C ASN A 900 -25.19 -21.60 -5.17
N SER A 901 -24.99 -20.36 -4.70
CA SER A 901 -23.89 -19.50 -5.15
C SER A 901 -22.51 -20.06 -4.80
N ILE A 902 -22.36 -20.72 -3.63
CA ILE A 902 -21.12 -21.42 -3.26
C ILE A 902 -20.90 -22.60 -4.19
N THR A 903 -21.93 -23.42 -4.45
CA THR A 903 -21.83 -24.56 -5.36
C THR A 903 -21.50 -24.13 -6.79
N ASP A 904 -22.11 -23.05 -7.27
CA ASP A 904 -21.82 -22.41 -8.56
C ASP A 904 -20.34 -21.99 -8.62
N LEU A 905 -19.83 -21.33 -7.58
CA LEU A 905 -18.45 -20.88 -7.49
C LEU A 905 -17.45 -22.04 -7.40
N LEU A 906 -17.74 -23.07 -6.59
CA LEU A 906 -16.90 -24.26 -6.48
C LEU A 906 -16.86 -25.02 -7.81
N THR A 907 -17.99 -25.10 -8.51
CA THR A 907 -18.08 -25.69 -9.85
C THR A 907 -17.24 -24.90 -10.84
N ALA A 908 -17.38 -23.57 -10.87
CA ALA A 908 -16.58 -22.70 -11.72
C ALA A 908 -15.08 -22.85 -11.43
N LEU A 909 -14.67 -22.81 -10.15
CA LEU A 909 -13.28 -23.04 -9.73
C LEU A 909 -12.73 -24.39 -10.20
N SER A 910 -13.56 -25.45 -10.18
CA SER A 910 -13.17 -26.78 -10.64
C SER A 910 -13.00 -26.89 -12.16
N HIS A 911 -13.74 -26.08 -12.91
CA HIS A 911 -13.70 -26.01 -14.36
C HIS A 911 -12.59 -25.11 -14.90
N LEU A 912 -11.99 -24.26 -14.07
CA LEU A 912 -10.88 -23.41 -14.49
C LEU A 912 -9.71 -24.26 -15.01
N ASN A 913 -9.44 -24.11 -16.31
CA ASN A 913 -8.33 -24.76 -16.98
C ASN A 913 -7.05 -23.95 -16.77
N ASN A 914 -6.12 -24.50 -15.98
CA ASN A 914 -4.80 -23.90 -15.84
C ASN A 914 -4.01 -24.07 -17.15
N ILE A 915 -3.26 -23.06 -17.59
CA ILE A 915 -2.39 -23.17 -18.79
C ILE A 915 -1.41 -24.34 -18.64
N TYR A 916 -0.90 -24.55 -17.42
CA TYR A 916 0.02 -25.65 -17.16
C TYR A 916 -0.73 -26.99 -17.19
N ARG A 917 -0.27 -27.90 -18.06
CA ARG A 917 -0.85 -29.24 -18.17
C ARG A 917 -0.67 -30.00 -16.84
N PRO A 918 -1.67 -30.80 -16.41
CA PRO A 918 -1.51 -31.64 -15.24
C PRO A 918 -0.40 -32.67 -15.48
N GLY A 919 0.58 -32.71 -14.58
CA GLY A 919 1.63 -33.74 -14.61
C GLY A 919 1.03 -35.12 -14.33
N ARG A 920 1.40 -36.13 -15.13
CA ARG A 920 1.12 -37.54 -14.85
C ARG A 920 2.41 -38.17 -14.32
N LEU A 921 2.38 -38.83 -13.17
CA LEU A 921 3.49 -39.67 -12.74
C LEU A 921 3.60 -40.84 -13.73
N LEU A 922 4.74 -40.94 -14.41
CA LEU A 922 5.06 -42.08 -15.28
C LEU A 922 5.55 -43.22 -14.40
N ASP A 923 4.82 -44.34 -14.44
CA ASP A 923 5.28 -45.60 -13.86
C ASP A 923 6.52 -46.08 -14.63
N CYS A 924 7.56 -46.53 -13.92
CA CYS A 924 8.87 -46.81 -14.49
C CYS A 924 8.93 -48.08 -15.39
N ASP A 925 7.80 -48.73 -15.65
CA ASP A 925 7.73 -50.06 -16.30
C ASP A 925 7.08 -50.07 -17.70
N ALA A 926 6.91 -48.93 -18.36
CA ALA A 926 6.43 -48.89 -19.75
C ALA A 926 7.54 -48.48 -20.73
N ASN A 927 7.98 -49.44 -21.56
CA ASN A 927 8.76 -49.16 -22.77
C ASN A 927 7.89 -48.39 -23.77
N ASP A 928 7.99 -47.07 -23.82
CA ASP A 928 7.46 -46.30 -24.96
C ASP A 928 8.37 -45.12 -25.34
N ASN A 929 8.54 -44.98 -26.66
CA ASN A 929 9.42 -44.05 -27.38
C ASN A 929 8.74 -42.68 -27.55
N ASP A 930 8.48 -41.95 -26.46
CA ASP A 930 7.97 -40.58 -26.55
C ASP A 930 9.02 -39.55 -26.08
N SER A 931 9.24 -38.54 -26.92
CA SER A 931 10.16 -37.43 -26.68
C SER A 931 9.88 -36.75 -25.34
N LEU A 932 10.95 -36.53 -24.54
CA LEU A 932 10.97 -35.78 -23.27
C LEU A 932 10.69 -34.28 -23.45
N ASP A 933 9.58 -33.92 -24.10
CA ASP A 933 9.08 -32.56 -24.19
C ASP A 933 8.00 -32.35 -23.12
N GLY A 934 8.42 -31.88 -21.94
CA GLY A 934 7.53 -31.65 -20.81
C GLY A 934 8.16 -32.00 -19.46
N LYS A 935 9.06 -31.16 -18.96
CA LYS A 935 9.49 -31.24 -17.55
C LYS A 935 8.27 -30.98 -16.66
N ILE A 936 7.95 -31.95 -15.80
CA ILE A 936 6.89 -31.83 -14.79
C ILE A 936 7.34 -30.83 -13.73
N ILE A 937 6.56 -29.78 -13.50
CA ILE A 937 6.73 -28.87 -12.36
C ILE A 937 5.65 -29.21 -11.33
N LEU A 938 6.08 -29.78 -10.20
CA LEU A 938 5.17 -30.14 -9.09
C LEU A 938 4.51 -28.87 -8.52
N GLY A 939 3.18 -28.91 -8.33
CA GLY A 939 2.41 -27.82 -7.71
C GLY A 939 1.59 -26.92 -8.64
N GLN A 940 1.50 -27.23 -9.94
CA GLN A 940 0.80 -26.40 -10.96
C GLN A 940 -0.47 -27.06 -11.56
N SER A 941 -1.15 -27.97 -10.84
CA SER A 941 -2.36 -28.68 -11.32
C SER A 941 -3.69 -27.91 -11.08
N ASN A 942 -4.75 -28.27 -11.84
CA ASN A 942 -6.09 -27.66 -11.77
C ASN A 942 -6.66 -27.56 -10.34
N LEU A 943 -7.47 -26.52 -10.08
CA LEU A 943 -7.92 -26.09 -8.73
C LEU A 943 -8.71 -27.15 -7.96
N SER A 944 -9.40 -28.08 -8.63
CA SER A 944 -9.94 -29.31 -8.03
C SER A 944 -10.30 -30.30 -9.13
N LYS A 945 -9.93 -31.56 -9.03
CA LYS A 945 -10.49 -32.61 -9.87
C LYS A 945 -10.99 -33.73 -8.97
N LYS A 946 -12.30 -33.98 -8.92
CA LYS A 946 -12.80 -35.31 -8.58
C LYS A 946 -12.16 -36.26 -9.58
N MET A 947 -11.38 -37.24 -9.13
CA MET A 947 -10.98 -38.34 -10.00
C MET A 947 -12.26 -39.10 -10.36
N LYS A 948 -12.90 -38.75 -11.48
CA LYS A 948 -13.94 -39.61 -12.02
C LYS A 948 -13.25 -40.91 -12.45
N ASN A 949 -13.66 -42.02 -11.84
CA ASN A 949 -13.41 -43.37 -12.35
C ASN A 949 -13.77 -43.40 -13.84
N ASN A 950 -12.76 -43.39 -14.70
CA ASN A 950 -12.91 -43.96 -16.02
C ASN A 950 -12.79 -45.47 -15.81
N GLU A 951 -13.91 -46.16 -15.96
CA GLU A 951 -13.92 -47.61 -16.19
C GLU A 951 -12.98 -47.92 -17.37
N HIS A 952 -11.88 -48.60 -17.09
CA HIS A 952 -11.22 -49.53 -18.00
C HIS A 952 -10.59 -50.68 -17.22
#